data_AF-A0A0A7CLN2-F1
#
_entry.id   AF-A0A0A7CLN2-F1
#
_cell.length_a   1.000
_cell.length_b   1.000
_cell.length_c   1.000
_cell.angle_alpha   90.00
_cell.angle_beta   90.00
_cell.angle_gamma   90.00
#
_symmetry.space_group_name_H-M   'P 1'
#
loop_
_entity.id
_entity.type
_entity.pdbx_description
1 polymer ?
#
loop_
_entity_poly.entity_id
_entity_poly.type
_entity_poly.pdbx_seq_one_letter_code
_entity_poly.pdbx_strand_id
1 'polypeptide(L)'
;MVRTLSLLLLAAGVAGQTSTTPVPTPAVSNPPFTMTLVNSIQARVVAEAATWDETNQKFGLVLKQNTNTFEERYRAVMDTVNTASVEGALYYVQTEGIDKPLQTGCMRKTNMSYIWFLNITMVQPTFAIAEYQDNGGVVPEYGKFVAMDGGLCTPVGTETPLECLTYGGLNFNKNLGQWVGGEARKKNGRANYDDNYWFSFPNSCYTMRFDAKTKACRDLQKGGLCPIGTQPDGVKCTYSFDVLGYLAIDDLVGITSMKNTLTGQNFKGFSEFCKAGKTEYNFADSSSDLTFWNDPLEPAANANRTKVMMQKYNDLVQNGVGDQKHMKALPSVEELTKANPPCWKNSPRCATAANGCRRKLLSQICEVCSAPADDCKKPGPNDKAAPMLNKHYHRRAWQHARVVSDAATWDETNKKFGLVLKQNTNTFEERYRAAMDTVNTASVEGALFYVQTEGINRADSVQCMRKTNMSYIWFLNITIVQPTYAIAEYADNGGVVPEFGKFMAMDNGQCTPVNAKAELSDECQTVSGLNYHKNIGPYIGGEARLTHAKGNYADNYWFSYPNSCYSQTFVAKNDKCRKTQPGGLCPLGTQPDGVKCTYSFDILGYIRIDDLVGITSMKNAKTGEFYRDRVDFCKDGKVEYDFDAKSSDLTFWDNPLDVEANKNRTSQMLKLYNSMLKDAKGDYAHMKPLPSIEDLTKANPPCWMNSPRCATATNGCRRKLSSQICEVCSSPAADCKKPTSSDKVPPPLTKAALPPLPTNADGKTTIPRPVAVPGASGAPGDAAAGVASDATSAAIGASALVVMTAFLL
;
A
#
# COMPACT_ATOMS: atom_id res chain seq x y z
N MET A 1 62.65 -6.90 -22.12
CA MET A 1 61.26 -6.42 -22.34
C MET A 1 60.33 -7.61 -22.42
N VAL A 2 59.02 -7.38 -22.35
CA VAL A 2 57.91 -8.39 -22.38
C VAL A 2 57.76 -9.19 -21.07
N ARG A 3 56.49 -9.45 -20.73
CA ARG A 3 55.98 -10.04 -19.49
C ARG A 3 56.00 -11.56 -19.50
N THR A 4 56.00 -12.18 -18.32
CA THR A 4 55.18 -13.39 -18.07
C THR A 4 54.74 -13.41 -16.59
N LEU A 5 53.59 -14.03 -16.29
CA LEU A 5 52.99 -14.09 -14.94
C LEU A 5 52.39 -15.49 -14.71
N SER A 6 52.85 -16.22 -13.69
CA SER A 6 52.48 -17.61 -13.35
C SER A 6 53.19 -18.04 -12.06
N LEU A 7 52.73 -18.96 -11.19
CA LEU A 7 51.39 -19.55 -10.94
C LEU A 7 51.43 -20.38 -9.63
N LEU A 8 50.39 -20.36 -8.76
CA LEU A 8 50.14 -21.30 -7.62
C LEU A 8 51.25 -21.33 -6.50
N LEU A 9 51.16 -21.88 -5.27
CA LEU A 9 50.18 -22.53 -4.35
C LEU A 9 50.71 -22.26 -2.89
N LEU A 10 50.29 -22.72 -1.68
CA LEU A 10 49.27 -23.58 -1.00
C LEU A 10 49.05 -22.87 0.39
N ALA A 11 47.85 -22.46 0.82
CA ALA A 11 46.81 -23.21 1.57
C ALA A 11 47.04 -23.49 3.09
N ALA A 12 46.35 -22.71 3.94
CA ALA A 12 45.77 -23.06 5.26
C ALA A 12 44.89 -21.87 5.71
N GLY A 13 43.76 -21.99 6.41
CA GLY A 13 42.90 -23.14 6.74
C GLY A 13 41.68 -22.60 7.50
N VAL A 14 40.44 -22.84 7.02
CA VAL A 14 39.24 -22.12 7.50
C VAL A 14 38.35 -23.04 8.34
N ALA A 15 38.25 -22.75 9.65
CA ALA A 15 37.21 -23.31 10.51
C ALA A 15 35.88 -22.59 10.23
N GLY A 16 34.82 -23.34 9.90
CA GLY A 16 33.54 -22.78 9.49
C GLY A 16 32.69 -22.29 10.67
N GLN A 17 32.26 -21.02 10.63
CA GLN A 17 31.10 -20.54 11.38
C GLN A 17 29.87 -20.50 10.46
N THR A 18 28.90 -21.38 10.71
CA THR A 18 27.64 -21.46 9.97
C THR A 18 26.70 -20.31 10.34
N SER A 19 26.95 -19.13 9.79
CA SER A 19 26.06 -17.97 9.92
C SER A 19 24.84 -18.11 9.00
N THR A 20 23.85 -18.90 9.45
CA THR A 20 22.55 -19.04 8.78
C THR A 20 21.75 -17.74 8.89
N THR A 21 22.01 -16.78 7.98
CA THR A 21 21.23 -15.55 7.89
C THR A 21 19.75 -15.87 7.64
N PRO A 22 18.82 -15.42 8.51
CA PRO A 22 17.40 -15.69 8.32
C PRO A 22 16.89 -15.17 6.98
N VAL A 23 16.14 -16.01 6.26
CA VAL A 23 15.47 -15.66 5.01
C VAL A 23 14.10 -15.05 5.36
N PRO A 24 13.73 -13.87 4.82
CA PRO A 24 12.40 -13.30 5.05
C PRO A 24 11.29 -14.19 4.49
N THR A 25 10.25 -14.43 5.28
CA THR A 25 9.07 -15.21 4.87
C THR A 25 8.38 -14.58 3.65
N PRO A 26 7.97 -15.37 2.64
CA PRO A 26 7.20 -14.85 1.51
C PRO A 26 5.90 -14.15 1.93
N ALA A 27 5.51 -13.10 1.21
CA ALA A 27 4.34 -12.29 1.55
C ALA A 27 3.00 -12.95 1.15
N VAL A 28 2.38 -13.63 2.12
CA VAL A 28 0.97 -14.09 2.15
C VAL A 28 0.57 -14.27 3.62
N SER A 29 -0.69 -14.18 4.06
CA SER A 29 -1.96 -14.39 3.36
C SER A 29 -2.92 -13.19 3.33
N ASN A 30 -4.09 -13.40 2.71
CA ASN A 30 -5.23 -12.48 2.68
C ASN A 30 -5.87 -12.24 4.08
N PRO A 31 -6.73 -11.20 4.21
CA PRO A 31 -7.83 -11.14 5.19
C PRO A 31 -8.69 -12.43 5.24
N PRO A 32 -9.54 -12.62 6.29
CA PRO A 32 -10.25 -13.88 6.56
C PRO A 32 -11.31 -14.22 5.50
N PHE A 33 -11.66 -13.24 4.67
CA PHE A 33 -12.52 -13.39 3.51
C PHE A 33 -11.65 -13.38 2.25
N THR A 34 -11.81 -14.43 1.44
CA THR A 34 -11.40 -14.49 0.04
C THR A 34 -12.64 -14.84 -0.76
N MET A 35 -12.84 -14.18 -1.90
CA MET A 35 -13.98 -14.43 -2.78
C MET A 35 -14.01 -15.91 -3.19
N THR A 36 -15.17 -16.56 -3.09
CA THR A 36 -15.34 -17.89 -3.69
C THR A 36 -15.44 -17.79 -5.21
N LEU A 37 -14.68 -18.65 -5.87
CA LEU A 37 -14.51 -18.73 -7.33
C LEU A 37 -15.83 -18.66 -8.09
N VAL A 38 -15.87 -17.82 -9.13
CA VAL A 38 -17.01 -17.64 -10.04
C VAL A 38 -16.56 -17.95 -11.47
N ASN A 39 -17.36 -18.74 -12.19
CA ASN A 39 -17.26 -18.90 -13.64
C ASN A 39 -18.24 -17.94 -14.33
N SER A 40 -17.72 -17.15 -15.25
CA SER A 40 -18.42 -16.11 -16.01
C SER A 40 -18.17 -16.34 -17.49
N ILE A 41 -19.23 -16.61 -18.26
CA ILE A 41 -19.12 -16.74 -19.72
C ILE A 41 -19.26 -15.35 -20.34
N GLN A 42 -18.28 -14.95 -21.14
CA GLN A 42 -18.15 -13.59 -21.68
C GLN A 42 -17.82 -13.62 -23.17
N ALA A 43 -18.02 -12.50 -23.85
CA ALA A 43 -17.73 -12.36 -25.27
C ALA A 43 -16.62 -11.33 -25.53
N ARG A 44 -15.80 -11.58 -26.56
CA ARG A 44 -14.77 -10.65 -27.03
C ARG A 44 -14.88 -10.48 -28.55
N VAL A 45 -15.13 -9.26 -29.00
CA VAL A 45 -15.16 -8.90 -30.42
C VAL A 45 -13.74 -8.62 -30.90
N VAL A 46 -13.29 -9.30 -31.96
CA VAL A 46 -11.90 -9.24 -32.46
C VAL A 46 -11.82 -9.39 -33.99
N ALA A 47 -10.62 -9.16 -34.55
CA ALA A 47 -10.37 -9.24 -35.99
C ALA A 47 -10.09 -10.66 -36.51
N GLU A 48 -9.48 -11.53 -35.68
CA GLU A 48 -8.99 -12.85 -36.10
C GLU A 48 -9.80 -14.00 -35.47
N ALA A 49 -9.78 -15.17 -36.10
CA ALA A 49 -10.29 -16.41 -35.52
C ALA A 49 -9.37 -16.92 -34.39
N ALA A 50 -9.90 -17.70 -33.45
CA ALA A 50 -9.08 -18.34 -32.42
C ALA A 50 -8.40 -19.59 -33.01
N THR A 51 -7.09 -19.71 -32.89
CA THR A 51 -6.34 -20.84 -33.46
C THR A 51 -6.21 -21.98 -32.47
N TRP A 52 -6.65 -23.19 -32.82
CA TRP A 52 -6.48 -24.36 -31.97
C TRP A 52 -5.02 -24.82 -31.86
N ASP A 53 -4.59 -25.21 -30.67
CA ASP A 53 -3.28 -25.82 -30.42
C ASP A 53 -3.47 -27.28 -29.96
N GLU A 54 -3.16 -28.24 -30.83
CA GLU A 54 -3.33 -29.67 -30.55
C GLU A 54 -2.42 -30.19 -29.42
N THR A 55 -1.32 -29.51 -29.09
CA THR A 55 -0.43 -29.92 -27.98
C THR A 55 -1.04 -29.55 -26.63
N ASN A 56 -1.62 -28.34 -26.55
CA ASN A 56 -2.17 -27.78 -25.32
C ASN A 56 -3.69 -28.03 -25.16
N GLN A 57 -4.34 -28.54 -26.21
CA GLN A 57 -5.79 -28.78 -26.28
C GLN A 57 -6.61 -27.53 -25.89
N LYS A 58 -6.19 -26.38 -26.40
CA LYS A 58 -6.73 -25.04 -26.13
C LYS A 58 -6.56 -24.14 -27.36
N PHE A 59 -7.43 -23.14 -27.52
CA PHE A 59 -7.22 -22.07 -28.50
C PHE A 59 -6.29 -20.96 -27.96
N GLY A 60 -5.58 -20.29 -28.86
CA GLY A 60 -4.83 -19.05 -28.60
C GLY A 60 -5.03 -17.99 -29.68
N LEU A 61 -4.44 -16.81 -29.50
CA LEU A 61 -4.41 -15.73 -30.49
C LEU A 61 -3.03 -15.64 -31.15
N VAL A 62 -2.98 -15.72 -32.47
CA VAL A 62 -1.77 -15.44 -33.26
C VAL A 62 -1.77 -13.97 -33.67
N LEU A 63 -0.65 -13.29 -33.46
CA LEU A 63 -0.41 -11.90 -33.86
C LEU A 63 0.87 -11.82 -34.70
N LYS A 64 1.12 -10.66 -35.34
CA LYS A 64 2.33 -10.42 -36.15
C LYS A 64 3.64 -10.42 -35.34
N GLN A 65 3.55 -10.29 -34.02
CA GLN A 65 4.67 -10.22 -33.07
C GLN A 65 4.23 -10.80 -31.71
N ASN A 66 5.18 -11.22 -30.88
CA ASN A 66 4.97 -11.60 -29.48
C ASN A 66 3.96 -12.75 -29.24
N THR A 67 3.85 -13.69 -30.20
CA THR A 67 2.98 -14.90 -30.15
C THR A 67 3.65 -16.14 -30.78
N ASN A 68 4.96 -16.31 -30.57
CA ASN A 68 5.71 -17.39 -31.19
C ASN A 68 5.42 -18.74 -30.51
N THR A 69 5.43 -18.77 -29.16
CA THR A 69 5.08 -19.96 -28.37
C THR A 69 3.59 -20.00 -27.99
N PHE A 70 3.11 -21.14 -27.48
CA PHE A 70 1.71 -21.23 -27.04
C PHE A 70 1.41 -20.35 -25.82
N GLU A 71 2.33 -20.24 -24.86
CA GLU A 71 2.17 -19.37 -23.68
C GLU A 71 2.01 -17.89 -24.08
N GLU A 72 2.65 -17.49 -25.18
CA GLU A 72 2.49 -16.16 -25.75
C GLU A 72 1.14 -15.98 -26.45
N ARG A 73 0.71 -16.97 -27.27
CA ARG A 73 -0.60 -16.98 -27.95
C ARG A 73 -1.76 -16.98 -26.96
N TYR A 74 -1.66 -17.76 -25.89
CA TYR A 74 -2.64 -17.81 -24.80
C TYR A 74 -2.66 -16.47 -24.06
N ARG A 75 -1.51 -15.93 -23.65
CA ARG A 75 -1.44 -14.62 -23.00
C ARG A 75 -2.09 -13.52 -23.84
N ALA A 76 -1.83 -13.49 -25.15
CA ALA A 76 -2.35 -12.49 -26.09
C ALA A 76 -3.90 -12.44 -26.17
N VAL A 77 -4.61 -13.52 -25.81
CA VAL A 77 -6.09 -13.52 -25.74
C VAL A 77 -6.59 -12.53 -24.68
N MET A 78 -5.86 -12.35 -23.58
CA MET A 78 -6.27 -11.55 -22.42
C MET A 78 -5.18 -10.57 -21.95
N ASP A 79 -4.34 -10.04 -22.85
CA ASP A 79 -3.17 -9.22 -22.50
C ASP A 79 -3.49 -7.72 -22.29
N THR A 80 -4.31 -7.41 -21.27
CA THR A 80 -4.88 -6.08 -20.97
C THR A 80 -5.92 -5.70 -22.00
N VAL A 81 -7.14 -6.22 -21.83
CA VAL A 81 -8.24 -6.17 -22.81
C VAL A 81 -9.59 -5.87 -22.15
N ASN A 82 -10.52 -5.36 -22.96
CA ASN A 82 -11.95 -5.35 -22.62
C ASN A 82 -12.64 -6.62 -23.15
N THR A 83 -13.71 -7.03 -22.46
CA THR A 83 -14.72 -8.00 -22.91
C THR A 83 -16.12 -7.43 -22.64
N ALA A 84 -17.17 -8.09 -23.13
CA ALA A 84 -18.55 -7.78 -22.84
C ALA A 84 -19.31 -9.02 -22.31
N SER A 85 -20.52 -8.82 -21.79
CA SER A 85 -21.46 -9.92 -21.61
C SER A 85 -21.77 -10.56 -22.96
N VAL A 86 -22.05 -11.87 -22.99
CA VAL A 86 -22.48 -12.53 -24.22
C VAL A 86 -23.72 -11.84 -24.77
N GLU A 87 -24.64 -11.48 -23.88
CA GLU A 87 -25.88 -10.79 -24.19
C GLU A 87 -25.69 -9.36 -24.70
N GLY A 88 -24.55 -8.74 -24.39
CA GLY A 88 -24.14 -7.40 -24.80
C GLY A 88 -23.14 -7.35 -25.96
N ALA A 89 -22.64 -8.49 -26.45
CA ALA A 89 -21.54 -8.54 -27.43
C ALA A 89 -21.82 -7.69 -28.68
N LEU A 90 -23.05 -7.74 -29.17
CA LEU A 90 -23.49 -7.02 -30.37
C LEU A 90 -23.64 -5.51 -30.17
N TYR A 91 -23.73 -5.01 -28.93
CA TYR A 91 -23.71 -3.57 -28.65
C TYR A 91 -22.45 -2.91 -29.21
N TYR A 92 -21.27 -3.50 -28.99
CA TYR A 92 -20.01 -2.94 -29.50
C TYR A 92 -19.92 -3.02 -31.03
N VAL A 93 -20.33 -4.16 -31.61
CA VAL A 93 -20.42 -4.33 -33.08
C VAL A 93 -21.32 -3.23 -33.68
N GLN A 94 -22.47 -2.97 -33.05
CA GLN A 94 -23.48 -2.03 -33.53
C GLN A 94 -23.11 -0.56 -33.32
N THR A 95 -22.54 -0.17 -32.16
CA THR A 95 -22.20 1.24 -31.90
C THR A 95 -20.91 1.70 -32.58
N GLU A 96 -19.96 0.77 -32.83
CA GLU A 96 -18.60 1.08 -33.28
C GLU A 96 -18.19 0.43 -34.61
N GLY A 97 -18.80 -0.69 -35.01
CA GLY A 97 -18.34 -1.51 -36.15
C GLY A 97 -19.10 -1.34 -37.47
N ILE A 98 -20.44 -1.30 -37.42
CA ILE A 98 -21.30 -1.42 -38.61
C ILE A 98 -21.65 -0.09 -39.31
N ASP A 99 -21.40 1.05 -38.66
CA ASP A 99 -21.81 2.36 -39.19
C ASP A 99 -20.95 2.79 -40.38
N LYS A 100 -21.56 2.99 -41.55
CA LYS A 100 -20.90 3.33 -42.82
C LYS A 100 -19.81 4.42 -42.73
N PRO A 101 -19.97 5.56 -42.01
CA PRO A 101 -18.94 6.57 -41.89
C PRO A 101 -17.70 6.15 -41.06
N LEU A 102 -17.76 5.03 -40.34
CA LEU A 102 -16.64 4.45 -39.59
C LEU A 102 -15.85 3.40 -40.39
N GLN A 103 -16.30 3.05 -41.60
CA GLN A 103 -15.77 1.94 -42.40
C GLN A 103 -14.70 2.41 -43.40
N THR A 104 -13.44 2.36 -42.99
CA THR A 104 -12.31 2.75 -43.85
C THR A 104 -11.83 1.57 -44.71
N GLY A 105 -11.77 1.76 -46.03
CA GLY A 105 -11.19 0.79 -46.97
C GLY A 105 -11.97 -0.53 -47.12
N CYS A 106 -13.28 -0.52 -46.85
CA CYS A 106 -14.11 -1.72 -46.75
C CYS A 106 -13.60 -2.73 -45.72
N MET A 107 -13.32 -2.22 -44.52
CA MET A 107 -13.16 -2.98 -43.27
C MET A 107 -14.04 -2.34 -42.19
N ARG A 108 -14.57 -3.13 -41.26
CA ARG A 108 -15.18 -2.60 -40.03
C ARG A 108 -14.10 -1.93 -39.16
N LYS A 109 -14.51 -1.09 -38.20
CA LYS A 109 -13.59 -0.55 -37.18
C LYS A 109 -12.82 -1.70 -36.50
N THR A 110 -11.53 -1.45 -36.22
CA THR A 110 -10.54 -2.43 -35.72
C THR A 110 -10.45 -3.75 -36.52
N ASN A 111 -10.94 -3.78 -37.78
CA ASN A 111 -11.10 -4.98 -38.61
C ASN A 111 -11.95 -6.08 -37.96
N MET A 112 -12.89 -5.73 -37.08
CA MET A 112 -13.68 -6.73 -36.35
C MET A 112 -14.45 -7.67 -37.29
N SER A 113 -14.26 -8.97 -37.07
CA SER A 113 -14.78 -10.04 -37.94
C SER A 113 -15.31 -11.24 -37.15
N TYR A 114 -14.92 -11.41 -35.88
CA TYR A 114 -15.31 -12.55 -35.04
C TYR A 114 -15.76 -12.12 -33.64
N ILE A 115 -16.71 -12.88 -33.10
CA ILE A 115 -17.11 -12.84 -31.70
C ILE A 115 -16.60 -14.13 -31.05
N TRP A 116 -15.63 -14.02 -30.15
CA TRP A 116 -15.12 -15.13 -29.37
C TRP A 116 -15.94 -15.29 -28.09
N PHE A 117 -16.17 -16.53 -27.68
CA PHE A 117 -16.80 -16.86 -26.40
C PHE A 117 -15.76 -17.42 -25.44
N LEU A 118 -15.73 -16.89 -24.22
CA LEU A 118 -14.72 -17.14 -23.19
C LEU A 118 -15.42 -17.67 -21.94
N ASN A 119 -14.98 -18.81 -21.41
CA ASN A 119 -15.26 -19.17 -20.02
C ASN A 119 -14.15 -18.56 -19.17
N ILE A 120 -14.50 -17.61 -18.30
CA ILE A 120 -13.55 -16.93 -17.42
C ILE A 120 -13.83 -17.34 -15.98
N THR A 121 -12.83 -17.91 -15.34
CA THR A 121 -12.86 -18.25 -13.92
C THR A 121 -12.17 -17.15 -13.13
N MET A 122 -12.82 -16.58 -12.11
CA MET A 122 -12.30 -15.43 -11.38
C MET A 122 -12.45 -15.50 -9.86
N VAL A 123 -11.46 -14.92 -9.16
CA VAL A 123 -11.44 -14.62 -7.72
C VAL A 123 -10.81 -13.23 -7.57
N GLN A 124 -11.60 -12.22 -7.18
CA GLN A 124 -11.09 -10.86 -7.01
C GLN A 124 -10.13 -10.73 -5.83
N PRO A 125 -9.15 -9.81 -5.88
CA PRO A 125 -8.39 -9.41 -4.71
C PRO A 125 -9.30 -8.82 -3.64
N THR A 126 -9.15 -9.25 -2.38
CA THR A 126 -10.03 -8.78 -1.29
C THR A 126 -9.94 -7.27 -1.06
N PHE A 127 -8.79 -6.63 -1.32
CA PHE A 127 -8.66 -5.17 -1.22
C PHE A 127 -9.47 -4.42 -2.29
N ALA A 128 -9.62 -4.98 -3.50
CA ALA A 128 -10.49 -4.40 -4.53
C ALA A 128 -11.97 -4.55 -4.16
N ILE A 129 -12.40 -5.72 -3.65
CA ILE A 129 -13.76 -5.87 -3.11
C ILE A 129 -13.96 -4.84 -1.99
N ALA A 130 -13.02 -4.72 -1.04
CA ALA A 130 -13.13 -3.79 0.06
C ALA A 130 -13.29 -2.34 -0.40
N GLU A 131 -12.53 -1.88 -1.40
CA GLU A 131 -12.65 -0.54 -1.97
C GLU A 131 -14.03 -0.30 -2.60
N TYR A 132 -14.54 -1.25 -3.39
CA TYR A 132 -15.72 -1.06 -4.24
C TYR A 132 -17.04 -1.59 -3.68
N GLN A 133 -17.06 -2.35 -2.58
CA GLN A 133 -18.28 -3.00 -2.03
C GLN A 133 -19.47 -2.03 -1.81
N ASP A 134 -19.21 -0.81 -1.32
CA ASP A 134 -20.27 0.19 -1.06
C ASP A 134 -20.66 1.01 -2.30
N ASN A 135 -19.97 0.86 -3.43
CA ASN A 135 -20.15 1.75 -4.57
C ASN A 135 -21.39 1.36 -5.38
N GLY A 136 -22.45 2.17 -5.27
CA GLY A 136 -23.72 1.98 -5.97
C GLY A 136 -23.58 1.74 -7.48
N GLY A 137 -22.63 2.43 -8.12
CA GLY A 137 -22.37 2.40 -9.57
C GLY A 137 -21.32 1.38 -10.04
N VAL A 138 -20.76 0.56 -9.14
CA VAL A 138 -19.92 -0.60 -9.53
C VAL A 138 -20.75 -1.88 -9.41
N VAL A 139 -20.51 -2.82 -10.33
CA VAL A 139 -21.21 -4.10 -10.35
C VAL A 139 -20.74 -4.95 -9.14
N PRO A 140 -21.65 -5.52 -8.34
CA PRO A 140 -21.29 -6.44 -7.25
C PRO A 140 -20.39 -7.59 -7.75
N GLU A 141 -19.37 -7.95 -6.97
CA GLU A 141 -18.25 -8.86 -7.34
C GLU A 141 -17.20 -8.29 -8.32
N TYR A 142 -17.30 -7.03 -8.74
CA TYR A 142 -16.32 -6.38 -9.62
C TYR A 142 -15.70 -5.14 -8.98
N GLY A 143 -14.54 -4.73 -9.48
CA GLY A 143 -14.04 -3.38 -9.25
C GLY A 143 -14.53 -2.41 -10.32
N LYS A 144 -14.13 -1.14 -10.22
CA LYS A 144 -14.44 -0.16 -11.28
C LYS A 144 -13.81 -0.60 -12.61
N PHE A 145 -14.58 -0.49 -13.70
CA PHE A 145 -14.11 -0.71 -15.07
C PHE A 145 -13.05 0.33 -15.46
N VAL A 146 -12.02 -0.13 -16.17
CA VAL A 146 -10.97 0.71 -16.75
C VAL A 146 -10.89 0.37 -18.23
N ALA A 147 -11.14 1.33 -19.12
CA ALA A 147 -11.03 1.06 -20.55
C ALA A 147 -9.60 0.58 -20.90
N MET A 148 -9.49 -0.46 -21.73
CA MET A 148 -8.22 -1.02 -22.18
C MET A 148 -8.16 -1.11 -23.71
N ASP A 149 -7.31 -0.30 -24.33
CA ASP A 149 -7.13 -0.19 -25.77
C ASP A 149 -5.68 -0.48 -26.17
N GLY A 150 -5.48 -1.41 -27.11
CA GLY A 150 -4.14 -1.70 -27.65
C GLY A 150 -3.14 -2.29 -26.65
N GLY A 151 -3.61 -2.93 -25.58
CA GLY A 151 -2.78 -3.64 -24.59
C GLY A 151 -2.41 -2.83 -23.35
N LEU A 152 -2.89 -1.59 -23.22
CA LEU A 152 -2.77 -0.78 -22.02
C LEU A 152 -4.13 -0.30 -21.53
N CYS A 153 -4.19 0.16 -20.29
CA CYS A 153 -5.26 1.05 -19.85
C CYS A 153 -5.30 2.30 -20.74
N THR A 154 -6.44 2.61 -21.33
CA THR A 154 -6.64 3.74 -22.25
C THR A 154 -6.31 5.07 -21.56
N PRO A 155 -5.33 5.85 -22.05
CA PRO A 155 -4.94 7.10 -21.40
C PRO A 155 -6.06 8.14 -21.35
N VAL A 156 -6.06 8.95 -20.28
CA VAL A 156 -6.88 10.16 -20.18
C VAL A 156 -6.01 11.31 -20.69
N GLY A 157 -6.22 11.72 -21.94
CA GLY A 157 -5.28 12.60 -22.63
C GLY A 157 -3.94 11.90 -22.85
N THR A 158 -2.90 12.34 -22.14
CA THR A 158 -1.56 11.72 -22.13
C THR A 158 -1.29 10.88 -20.88
N GLU A 159 -2.17 10.90 -19.86
CA GLU A 159 -1.89 10.30 -18.55
C GLU A 159 -2.49 8.89 -18.39
N THR A 160 -1.84 8.05 -17.57
CA THR A 160 -2.38 6.74 -17.17
C THR A 160 -3.53 6.93 -16.18
N PRO A 161 -4.70 6.28 -16.36
CA PRO A 161 -5.85 6.46 -15.46
C PRO A 161 -5.51 6.16 -13.99
N LEU A 162 -6.10 6.91 -13.06
CA LEU A 162 -5.86 6.75 -11.62
C LEU A 162 -6.15 5.32 -11.14
N GLU A 163 -7.26 4.75 -11.60
CA GLU A 163 -7.62 3.35 -11.34
C GLU A 163 -6.55 2.39 -11.85
N CYS A 164 -6.00 2.63 -13.05
CA CYS A 164 -4.93 1.79 -13.59
C CYS A 164 -3.67 1.81 -12.72
N LEU A 165 -3.35 2.95 -12.10
CA LEU A 165 -2.23 3.06 -11.17
C LEU A 165 -2.46 2.25 -9.87
N THR A 166 -3.72 2.09 -9.45
CA THR A 166 -4.06 1.30 -8.24
C THR A 166 -3.95 -0.22 -8.39
N TYR A 167 -3.74 -0.75 -9.60
CA TYR A 167 -3.55 -2.19 -9.84
C TYR A 167 -2.31 -2.79 -9.16
N GLY A 168 -1.22 -2.00 -9.05
CA GLY A 168 0.03 -2.39 -8.38
C GLY A 168 0.55 -1.34 -7.39
N GLY A 169 -0.25 -0.31 -7.09
CA GLY A 169 0.20 0.87 -6.37
C GLY A 169 1.33 1.62 -7.08
N LEU A 170 1.17 1.84 -8.38
CA LEU A 170 2.07 2.69 -9.18
C LEU A 170 1.90 4.16 -8.78
N ASN A 171 2.94 4.97 -8.94
CA ASN A 171 2.95 6.41 -8.62
C ASN A 171 2.38 6.72 -7.22
N PHE A 172 2.73 5.89 -6.22
CA PHE A 172 2.31 6.02 -4.81
C PHE A 172 0.81 5.89 -4.53
N ASN A 173 0.06 5.24 -5.43
CA ASN A 173 -1.35 4.92 -5.22
C ASN A 173 -1.55 3.66 -4.36
N LYS A 174 -2.78 3.43 -3.89
CA LYS A 174 -3.20 2.18 -3.20
C LYS A 174 -2.82 0.96 -4.05
N ASN A 175 -2.42 -0.14 -3.43
CA ASN A 175 -2.29 -1.42 -4.14
C ASN A 175 -3.52 -2.29 -3.84
N LEU A 176 -4.51 -2.26 -4.73
CA LEU A 176 -5.74 -3.04 -4.56
C LEU A 176 -5.66 -4.45 -5.17
N GLY A 177 -4.54 -4.81 -5.80
CA GLY A 177 -4.38 -6.03 -6.60
C GLY A 177 -4.94 -5.88 -8.03
N GLN A 178 -4.93 -6.96 -8.80
CA GLN A 178 -5.19 -6.96 -10.25
C GLN A 178 -6.66 -7.25 -10.61
N TRP A 179 -7.61 -6.48 -10.07
CA TRP A 179 -9.06 -6.78 -10.19
C TRP A 179 -9.57 -6.78 -11.63
N VAL A 180 -10.59 -7.61 -11.87
CA VAL A 180 -11.45 -7.49 -13.06
C VAL A 180 -12.44 -6.36 -12.80
N GLY A 181 -12.42 -5.33 -13.65
CA GLY A 181 -13.39 -4.23 -13.59
C GLY A 181 -14.69 -4.60 -14.30
N GLY A 182 -15.82 -4.02 -13.87
CA GLY A 182 -17.13 -4.29 -14.47
C GLY A 182 -18.10 -3.10 -14.39
N GLU A 183 -18.78 -2.79 -15.49
CA GLU A 183 -19.79 -1.72 -15.59
C GLU A 183 -20.94 -2.09 -16.53
N ALA A 184 -22.08 -1.40 -16.43
CA ALA A 184 -23.23 -1.58 -17.31
C ALA A 184 -23.25 -0.50 -18.40
N ARG A 185 -23.35 -0.88 -19.68
CA ARG A 185 -23.42 0.05 -20.82
C ARG A 185 -24.68 -0.18 -21.66
N LYS A 186 -25.83 0.16 -21.09
CA LYS A 186 -27.13 -0.28 -21.62
C LYS A 186 -27.66 0.52 -22.80
N LYS A 187 -27.26 1.80 -22.97
CA LYS A 187 -27.88 2.73 -23.94
C LYS A 187 -26.87 3.64 -24.64
N ASN A 188 -27.08 3.85 -25.94
CA ASN A 188 -26.33 4.73 -26.84
C ASN A 188 -27.26 5.20 -27.98
N GLY A 189 -26.97 6.34 -28.61
CA GLY A 189 -27.74 6.83 -29.77
C GLY A 189 -27.75 5.91 -31.01
N ARG A 190 -26.94 4.85 -31.02
CA ARG A 190 -26.92 3.78 -32.03
C ARG A 190 -27.43 2.42 -31.54
N ALA A 191 -27.59 2.19 -30.23
CA ALA A 191 -27.92 0.86 -29.68
C ALA A 191 -28.48 0.89 -28.25
N ASN A 192 -29.50 0.06 -27.98
CA ASN A 192 -30.05 -0.16 -26.63
C ASN A 192 -30.06 -1.66 -26.30
N TYR A 193 -29.20 -2.09 -25.37
CA TYR A 193 -29.06 -3.48 -24.93
C TYR A 193 -29.11 -3.52 -23.40
N ASP A 194 -30.29 -3.78 -22.83
CA ASP A 194 -30.52 -3.69 -21.37
C ASP A 194 -29.73 -4.72 -20.54
N ASP A 195 -29.13 -5.74 -21.15
CA ASP A 195 -28.25 -6.70 -20.49
C ASP A 195 -26.78 -6.62 -20.97
N ASN A 196 -26.37 -5.49 -21.57
CA ASN A 196 -24.96 -5.22 -21.88
C ASN A 196 -24.15 -4.76 -20.65
N TYR A 197 -23.13 -5.55 -20.32
CA TYR A 197 -22.10 -5.25 -19.32
C TYR A 197 -20.73 -5.32 -19.99
N TRP A 198 -19.83 -4.39 -19.64
CA TRP A 198 -18.44 -4.38 -20.12
C TRP A 198 -17.50 -4.68 -18.96
N PHE A 199 -16.42 -5.42 -19.25
CA PHE A 199 -15.44 -5.84 -18.26
C PHE A 199 -14.01 -5.52 -18.72
N SER A 200 -13.11 -5.26 -17.78
CA SER A 200 -11.73 -4.88 -18.05
C SER A 200 -10.74 -5.77 -17.32
N PHE A 201 -9.86 -6.44 -18.06
CA PHE A 201 -8.98 -7.51 -17.59
C PHE A 201 -7.50 -7.09 -17.63
N PRO A 202 -6.90 -6.62 -16.52
CA PRO A 202 -5.50 -6.19 -16.51
C PRO A 202 -4.56 -7.39 -16.67
N ASN A 203 -3.53 -7.25 -17.50
CA ASN A 203 -2.45 -8.22 -17.63
C ASN A 203 -1.10 -7.50 -17.52
N SER A 204 -0.02 -8.27 -17.47
CA SER A 204 1.33 -7.79 -17.25
C SER A 204 1.73 -6.65 -18.20
N CYS A 205 2.46 -5.67 -17.67
CA CYS A 205 2.80 -4.43 -18.38
C CYS A 205 1.56 -3.64 -18.89
N TYR A 206 0.54 -3.45 -18.04
CA TYR A 206 -0.73 -2.79 -18.38
C TYR A 206 -0.63 -1.28 -18.68
N THR A 207 0.56 -0.66 -18.59
CA THR A 207 0.78 0.74 -19.02
C THR A 207 1.49 0.88 -20.36
N MET A 208 1.69 -0.19 -21.15
CA MET A 208 2.33 -0.15 -22.47
C MET A 208 1.54 -0.88 -23.56
N ARG A 209 1.63 -0.39 -24.80
CA ARG A 209 1.02 -1.04 -25.97
C ARG A 209 1.61 -2.44 -26.22
N PHE A 210 0.82 -3.32 -26.84
CA PHE A 210 1.17 -4.73 -27.18
C PHE A 210 2.59 -4.95 -27.74
N ASP A 211 3.02 -4.06 -28.64
CA ASP A 211 4.31 -4.03 -29.32
C ASP A 211 5.46 -3.60 -28.38
N ALA A 212 5.18 -2.68 -27.45
CA ALA A 212 6.14 -2.16 -26.47
C ALA A 212 6.31 -3.01 -25.19
N LYS A 213 5.49 -4.06 -24.97
CA LYS A 213 5.49 -4.86 -23.72
C LYS A 213 6.73 -5.77 -23.54
N THR A 214 7.84 -5.19 -23.07
CA THR A 214 9.07 -5.93 -22.73
C THR A 214 8.91 -6.89 -21.53
N LYS A 215 9.76 -7.93 -21.45
CA LYS A 215 9.79 -8.83 -20.28
C LYS A 215 10.03 -8.08 -18.98
N ALA A 216 10.98 -7.14 -18.95
CA ALA A 216 11.29 -6.34 -17.76
C ALA A 216 10.07 -5.54 -17.24
N CYS A 217 9.27 -4.98 -18.16
CA CYS A 217 8.02 -4.32 -17.78
C CYS A 217 6.98 -5.32 -17.22
N ARG A 218 6.88 -6.54 -17.79
CA ARG A 218 5.97 -7.59 -17.30
C ARG A 218 6.40 -8.18 -15.95
N ASP A 219 7.69 -8.25 -15.67
CA ASP A 219 8.24 -8.68 -14.39
C ASP A 219 7.94 -7.65 -13.28
N LEU A 220 8.00 -6.35 -13.63
CA LEU A 220 7.73 -5.20 -12.74
C LEU A 220 6.23 -4.98 -12.51
N GLN A 221 5.44 -4.90 -13.59
CA GLN A 221 3.99 -4.77 -13.57
C GLN A 221 3.36 -6.15 -13.81
N LYS A 222 3.14 -6.92 -12.74
CA LYS A 222 2.39 -8.19 -12.82
C LYS A 222 0.94 -7.95 -13.19
N GLY A 223 0.32 -8.93 -13.84
CA GLY A 223 -1.07 -8.89 -14.31
C GLY A 223 -2.03 -9.77 -13.49
N GLY A 224 -3.33 -9.70 -13.79
CA GLY A 224 -4.34 -10.55 -13.16
C GLY A 224 -4.47 -11.96 -13.76
N LEU A 225 -3.93 -12.21 -14.97
CA LEU A 225 -3.99 -13.51 -15.63
C LEU A 225 -3.13 -14.56 -14.89
N CYS A 226 -3.74 -15.70 -14.55
CA CYS A 226 -3.06 -16.86 -14.01
C CYS A 226 -2.19 -17.58 -15.06
N PRO A 227 -1.10 -18.25 -14.64
CA PRO A 227 -0.40 -19.23 -15.49
C PRO A 227 -1.36 -20.31 -15.99
N ILE A 228 -1.07 -20.90 -17.16
CA ILE A 228 -1.89 -21.95 -17.77
C ILE A 228 -2.09 -23.10 -16.77
N GLY A 229 -3.34 -23.57 -16.64
CA GLY A 229 -3.73 -24.62 -15.69
C GLY A 229 -3.82 -24.18 -14.22
N THR A 230 -3.45 -22.95 -13.87
CA THR A 230 -3.56 -22.43 -12.49
C THR A 230 -4.92 -21.76 -12.27
N GLN A 231 -5.60 -22.13 -11.19
CA GLN A 231 -6.84 -21.48 -10.74
C GLN A 231 -6.54 -20.17 -9.99
N PRO A 232 -7.41 -19.14 -10.10
CA PRO A 232 -7.22 -17.88 -9.40
C PRO A 232 -7.45 -18.01 -7.89
N ASP A 233 -6.64 -17.29 -7.11
CA ASP A 233 -6.73 -17.20 -5.65
C ASP A 233 -6.94 -15.77 -5.13
N GLY A 234 -7.00 -14.79 -6.04
CA GLY A 234 -7.14 -13.35 -5.71
C GLY A 234 -5.86 -12.72 -5.17
N VAL A 235 -4.74 -13.45 -5.13
CA VAL A 235 -3.47 -12.99 -4.51
C VAL A 235 -2.29 -13.12 -5.46
N LYS A 236 -2.08 -14.31 -6.04
CA LYS A 236 -1.07 -14.57 -7.08
C LYS A 236 -1.59 -14.17 -8.46
N CYS A 237 -2.88 -14.42 -8.69
CA CYS A 237 -3.62 -14.06 -9.90
C CYS A 237 -5.12 -14.00 -9.61
N THR A 238 -5.85 -13.29 -10.47
CA THR A 238 -7.25 -12.91 -10.29
C THR A 238 -8.18 -13.65 -11.23
N TYR A 239 -7.72 -14.02 -12.42
CA TYR A 239 -8.54 -14.75 -13.40
C TYR A 239 -7.72 -15.76 -14.22
N SER A 240 -8.36 -16.86 -14.59
CA SER A 240 -7.96 -17.76 -15.67
C SER A 240 -9.09 -17.82 -16.71
N PHE A 241 -8.82 -18.34 -17.91
CA PHE A 241 -9.84 -18.45 -18.94
C PHE A 241 -9.61 -19.66 -19.85
N ASP A 242 -10.67 -20.08 -20.53
CA ASP A 242 -10.59 -20.90 -21.73
C ASP A 242 -11.48 -20.27 -22.82
N VAL A 243 -10.97 -20.25 -24.06
CA VAL A 243 -11.80 -19.94 -25.22
C VAL A 243 -12.72 -21.14 -25.48
N LEU A 244 -14.03 -20.93 -25.49
CA LEU A 244 -15.01 -21.94 -25.87
C LEU A 244 -15.11 -22.10 -27.39
N GLY A 245 -14.92 -21.01 -28.13
CA GLY A 245 -14.92 -20.98 -29.59
C GLY A 245 -15.19 -19.58 -30.12
N TYR A 246 -15.56 -19.47 -31.40
CA TYR A 246 -15.87 -18.20 -32.04
C TYR A 246 -16.99 -18.33 -33.08
N LEU A 247 -17.62 -17.21 -33.40
CA LEU A 247 -18.61 -17.04 -34.47
C LEU A 247 -18.16 -15.89 -35.38
N ALA A 248 -18.19 -16.08 -36.70
CA ALA A 248 -17.94 -15.00 -37.65
C ALA A 248 -19.14 -14.04 -37.71
N ILE A 249 -18.87 -12.73 -37.69
CA ILE A 249 -19.91 -11.70 -37.76
C ILE A 249 -20.64 -11.78 -39.11
N ASP A 250 -19.90 -12.05 -40.19
CA ASP A 250 -20.47 -12.10 -41.55
C ASP A 250 -21.45 -13.27 -41.75
N ASP A 251 -21.20 -14.41 -41.09
CA ASP A 251 -22.14 -15.54 -41.03
C ASP A 251 -23.36 -15.22 -40.17
N LEU A 252 -23.19 -14.49 -39.07
CA LEU A 252 -24.27 -14.09 -38.18
C LEU A 252 -25.24 -13.11 -38.85
N VAL A 253 -24.73 -12.04 -39.45
CA VAL A 253 -25.54 -10.98 -40.09
C VAL A 253 -26.04 -11.38 -41.48
N GLY A 254 -25.56 -12.51 -42.02
CA GLY A 254 -26.08 -13.15 -43.24
C GLY A 254 -25.37 -12.78 -44.55
N ILE A 255 -24.26 -12.03 -44.50
CA ILE A 255 -23.49 -11.63 -45.69
C ILE A 255 -23.07 -12.85 -46.52
N THR A 256 -22.56 -13.90 -45.87
CA THR A 256 -22.11 -15.14 -46.53
C THR A 256 -23.25 -16.00 -47.10
N SER A 257 -24.50 -15.69 -46.77
CA SER A 257 -25.70 -16.29 -47.38
C SER A 257 -26.20 -15.53 -48.61
N MET A 258 -25.72 -14.30 -48.85
CA MET A 258 -26.18 -13.45 -49.95
C MET A 258 -25.33 -13.64 -51.22
N LYS A 259 -26.00 -13.67 -52.39
CA LYS A 259 -25.32 -13.73 -53.69
C LYS A 259 -24.73 -12.38 -54.10
N ASN A 260 -23.46 -12.40 -54.50
CA ASN A 260 -22.82 -11.32 -55.22
C ASN A 260 -23.21 -11.39 -56.71
N THR A 261 -23.93 -10.38 -57.19
CA THR A 261 -24.38 -10.29 -58.60
C THR A 261 -23.22 -10.13 -59.60
N LEU A 262 -22.03 -9.73 -59.15
CA LEU A 262 -20.85 -9.55 -59.99
C LEU A 262 -20.07 -10.86 -60.24
N THR A 263 -20.23 -11.86 -59.36
CA THR A 263 -19.49 -13.14 -59.43
C THR A 263 -20.40 -14.37 -59.55
N GLY A 264 -21.70 -14.22 -59.29
CA GLY A 264 -22.68 -15.32 -59.27
C GLY A 264 -22.59 -16.23 -58.04
N GLN A 265 -21.56 -16.07 -57.22
CA GLN A 265 -21.31 -16.80 -55.97
C GLN A 265 -21.86 -16.05 -54.77
N ASN A 266 -21.85 -16.66 -53.58
CA ASN A 266 -22.09 -15.91 -52.35
C ASN A 266 -20.89 -15.01 -52.00
N PHE A 267 -21.14 -13.90 -51.30
CA PHE A 267 -20.06 -13.05 -50.78
C PHE A 267 -19.17 -13.81 -49.80
N LYS A 268 -17.85 -13.66 -49.90
CA LYS A 268 -16.89 -14.27 -48.98
C LYS A 268 -16.79 -13.57 -47.62
N GLY A 269 -17.42 -12.41 -47.48
CA GLY A 269 -17.43 -11.60 -46.25
C GLY A 269 -17.59 -10.10 -46.52
N PHE A 270 -17.57 -9.32 -45.44
CA PHE A 270 -17.87 -7.89 -45.42
C PHE A 270 -17.06 -7.07 -46.42
N SER A 271 -15.78 -7.38 -46.61
CA SER A 271 -14.93 -6.61 -47.52
C SER A 271 -15.32 -6.77 -49.00
N GLU A 272 -15.89 -7.91 -49.39
CA GLU A 272 -16.43 -8.12 -50.75
C GLU A 272 -17.80 -7.45 -50.90
N PHE A 273 -18.65 -7.60 -49.89
CA PHE A 273 -19.97 -6.96 -49.78
C PHE A 273 -19.88 -5.43 -49.93
N CYS A 274 -19.04 -4.79 -49.12
CA CYS A 274 -18.78 -3.34 -49.20
C CYS A 274 -18.18 -2.91 -50.54
N LYS A 275 -17.28 -3.71 -51.15
CA LYS A 275 -16.72 -3.43 -52.49
C LYS A 275 -17.74 -3.55 -53.62
N ALA A 276 -18.81 -4.32 -53.43
CA ALA A 276 -19.98 -4.35 -54.30
C ALA A 276 -20.98 -3.20 -54.03
N GLY A 277 -20.58 -2.19 -53.23
CA GLY A 277 -21.39 -1.01 -52.91
C GLY A 277 -22.42 -1.22 -51.80
N LYS A 278 -22.44 -2.40 -51.16
CA LYS A 278 -23.44 -2.77 -50.15
C LYS A 278 -23.13 -2.20 -48.77
N THR A 279 -24.17 -1.84 -48.03
CA THR A 279 -24.10 -1.13 -46.74
C THR A 279 -24.59 -2.02 -45.61
N GLU A 280 -23.75 -2.29 -44.60
CA GLU A 280 -24.16 -3.09 -43.44
C GLU A 280 -25.12 -2.32 -42.53
N TYR A 281 -24.81 -1.06 -42.21
CA TYR A 281 -25.76 -0.08 -41.69
C TYR A 281 -25.26 1.35 -41.95
N ASN A 282 -26.15 2.32 -42.05
CA ASN A 282 -25.81 3.74 -42.04
C ASN A 282 -26.71 4.49 -41.05
N PHE A 283 -26.15 4.97 -39.93
CA PHE A 283 -26.94 5.69 -38.93
C PHE A 283 -27.35 7.11 -39.36
N ALA A 284 -26.81 7.64 -40.47
CA ALA A 284 -27.19 8.97 -40.97
C ALA A 284 -28.56 9.01 -41.68
N ASP A 285 -28.96 7.90 -42.31
CA ASP A 285 -30.24 7.76 -43.04
C ASP A 285 -31.06 6.53 -42.59
N SER A 286 -30.54 5.75 -41.63
CA SER A 286 -31.12 4.48 -41.14
C SER A 286 -31.29 3.40 -42.21
N SER A 287 -30.45 3.41 -43.26
CA SER A 287 -30.46 2.40 -44.32
C SER A 287 -29.53 1.21 -44.03
N SER A 288 -29.90 0.06 -44.62
CA SER A 288 -29.09 -1.17 -44.61
C SER A 288 -29.48 -2.08 -45.78
N ASP A 289 -28.52 -2.84 -46.31
CA ASP A 289 -28.75 -3.96 -47.22
C ASP A 289 -29.03 -5.28 -46.45
N LEU A 290 -29.00 -5.28 -45.11
CA LEU A 290 -29.19 -6.44 -44.23
C LEU A 290 -30.38 -6.24 -43.28
N THR A 291 -31.35 -7.17 -43.30
CA THR A 291 -32.47 -7.16 -42.36
C THR A 291 -32.07 -7.46 -40.91
N PHE A 292 -30.87 -7.99 -40.67
CA PHE A 292 -30.38 -8.32 -39.33
C PHE A 292 -30.35 -7.10 -38.39
N TRP A 293 -30.15 -5.89 -38.91
CA TRP A 293 -29.99 -4.66 -38.10
C TRP A 293 -31.26 -3.77 -38.02
N ASN A 294 -32.40 -4.21 -38.55
CA ASN A 294 -33.68 -3.47 -38.48
C ASN A 294 -34.06 -3.07 -37.03
N ASP A 295 -34.56 -1.85 -36.81
CA ASP A 295 -34.92 -1.36 -35.48
C ASP A 295 -33.74 -1.42 -34.49
N PRO A 296 -32.60 -0.76 -34.76
CA PRO A 296 -31.38 -0.88 -33.95
C PRO A 296 -31.52 -0.29 -32.54
N LEU A 297 -32.49 0.60 -32.32
CA LEU A 297 -32.75 1.22 -31.02
C LEU A 297 -33.76 0.45 -30.17
N GLU A 298 -34.43 -0.57 -30.72
CA GLU A 298 -35.45 -1.32 -29.99
C GLU A 298 -34.83 -2.44 -29.12
N PRO A 299 -34.98 -2.39 -27.78
CA PRO A 299 -34.36 -3.37 -26.89
C PRO A 299 -34.82 -4.80 -27.16
N ALA A 300 -36.08 -4.99 -27.58
CA ALA A 300 -36.62 -6.30 -27.93
C ALA A 300 -35.97 -6.89 -29.19
N ALA A 301 -35.74 -6.07 -30.23
CA ALA A 301 -35.04 -6.49 -31.44
C ALA A 301 -33.58 -6.85 -31.13
N ASN A 302 -32.90 -6.03 -30.32
CA ASN A 302 -31.53 -6.26 -29.88
C ASN A 302 -31.39 -7.53 -29.02
N ALA A 303 -32.31 -7.77 -28.08
CA ALA A 303 -32.37 -9.02 -27.33
C ALA A 303 -32.61 -10.25 -28.25
N ASN A 304 -33.37 -10.09 -29.33
CA ASN A 304 -33.57 -11.16 -30.31
C ASN A 304 -32.31 -11.44 -31.16
N ARG A 305 -31.58 -10.40 -31.60
CA ARG A 305 -30.26 -10.55 -32.26
C ARG A 305 -29.30 -11.38 -31.41
N THR A 306 -29.24 -11.07 -30.12
CA THR A 306 -28.44 -11.79 -29.12
C THR A 306 -28.84 -13.26 -29.00
N LYS A 307 -30.15 -13.59 -29.03
CA LYS A 307 -30.62 -15.00 -29.05
C LYS A 307 -30.19 -15.73 -30.32
N VAL A 308 -30.35 -15.11 -31.49
CA VAL A 308 -29.92 -15.66 -32.79
C VAL A 308 -28.41 -15.90 -32.81
N MET A 309 -27.61 -15.00 -32.22
CA MET A 309 -26.16 -15.18 -32.07
C MET A 309 -25.80 -16.41 -31.24
N MET A 310 -26.39 -16.55 -30.06
CA MET A 310 -26.11 -17.69 -29.17
C MET A 310 -26.59 -19.02 -29.77
N GLN A 311 -27.75 -19.03 -30.42
CA GLN A 311 -28.26 -20.20 -31.14
C GLN A 311 -27.31 -20.58 -32.28
N LYS A 312 -26.98 -19.65 -33.20
CA LYS A 312 -26.12 -19.95 -34.35
C LYS A 312 -24.72 -20.40 -33.94
N TYR A 313 -24.18 -19.91 -32.82
CA TYR A 313 -22.93 -20.45 -32.27
C TYR A 313 -23.10 -21.91 -31.81
N ASN A 314 -24.14 -22.23 -31.04
CA ASN A 314 -24.39 -23.61 -30.59
C ASN A 314 -24.67 -24.56 -31.78
N ASP A 315 -25.37 -24.10 -32.81
CA ASP A 315 -25.59 -24.84 -34.05
C ASP A 315 -24.25 -25.16 -34.76
N LEU A 316 -23.30 -24.23 -34.79
CA LEU A 316 -21.94 -24.46 -35.33
C LEU A 316 -21.14 -25.47 -34.50
N VAL A 317 -21.26 -25.45 -33.17
CA VAL A 317 -20.63 -26.47 -32.31
C VAL A 317 -21.22 -27.85 -32.58
N GLN A 318 -22.56 -27.96 -32.67
CA GLN A 318 -23.24 -29.24 -32.89
C GLN A 318 -22.90 -29.88 -34.25
N ASN A 319 -22.69 -29.06 -35.29
CA ASN A 319 -22.37 -29.52 -36.65
C ASN A 319 -20.86 -29.45 -36.97
N GLY A 320 -20.00 -29.41 -35.94
CA GLY A 320 -18.64 -28.87 -36.03
C GLY A 320 -17.71 -29.48 -37.07
N VAL A 321 -17.30 -28.67 -38.04
CA VAL A 321 -16.24 -28.97 -39.02
C VAL A 321 -14.97 -28.13 -38.80
N GLY A 322 -13.81 -28.68 -39.14
CA GLY A 322 -12.51 -28.02 -38.88
C GLY A 322 -12.33 -27.73 -37.38
N ASP A 323 -11.91 -26.51 -37.04
CA ASP A 323 -11.71 -26.05 -35.66
C ASP A 323 -13.00 -26.08 -34.82
N GLN A 324 -14.19 -26.07 -35.43
CA GLN A 324 -15.48 -26.12 -34.71
C GLN A 324 -15.64 -27.42 -33.91
N LYS A 325 -15.01 -28.52 -34.33
CA LYS A 325 -15.01 -29.81 -33.60
C LYS A 325 -14.36 -29.73 -32.21
N HIS A 326 -13.56 -28.69 -31.96
CA HIS A 326 -12.92 -28.41 -30.67
C HIS A 326 -13.65 -27.34 -29.84
N MET A 327 -14.68 -26.71 -30.42
CA MET A 327 -15.48 -25.70 -29.73
C MET A 327 -16.46 -26.34 -28.74
N LYS A 328 -16.95 -25.54 -27.79
CA LYS A 328 -17.80 -25.98 -26.68
C LYS A 328 -19.07 -25.13 -26.63
N ALA A 329 -20.23 -25.77 -26.56
CA ALA A 329 -21.51 -25.08 -26.51
C ALA A 329 -21.60 -24.13 -25.31
N LEU A 330 -22.38 -23.06 -25.44
CA LEU A 330 -22.70 -22.16 -24.33
C LEU A 330 -23.56 -22.93 -23.31
N PRO A 331 -23.16 -23.01 -22.02
CA PRO A 331 -24.01 -23.55 -20.97
C PRO A 331 -25.21 -22.64 -20.72
N SER A 332 -26.27 -23.16 -20.09
CA SER A 332 -27.40 -22.32 -19.70
C SER A 332 -27.07 -21.41 -18.51
N VAL A 333 -27.82 -20.31 -18.38
CA VAL A 333 -27.75 -19.41 -17.22
C VAL A 333 -28.11 -20.16 -15.92
N GLU A 334 -29.00 -21.16 -15.98
CA GLU A 334 -29.37 -21.97 -14.81
C GLU A 334 -28.22 -22.86 -14.34
N GLU A 335 -27.57 -23.60 -15.25
CA GLU A 335 -26.43 -24.46 -14.92
C GLU A 335 -25.27 -23.66 -14.31
N LEU A 336 -24.95 -22.48 -14.89
CA LEU A 336 -23.96 -21.57 -14.33
C LEU A 336 -24.38 -21.06 -12.94
N THR A 337 -25.64 -20.67 -12.77
CA THR A 337 -26.15 -20.14 -11.48
C THR A 337 -26.15 -21.20 -10.39
N LYS A 338 -26.35 -22.48 -10.77
CA LYS A 338 -26.27 -23.64 -9.88
C LYS A 338 -24.83 -24.06 -9.55
N ALA A 339 -23.89 -23.87 -10.47
CA ALA A 339 -22.47 -24.15 -10.27
C ALA A 339 -21.74 -23.05 -9.47
N ASN A 340 -22.18 -21.80 -9.59
CA ASN A 340 -21.57 -20.65 -8.93
C ASN A 340 -22.04 -20.45 -7.48
N PRO A 341 -21.23 -19.82 -6.62
CA PRO A 341 -21.67 -19.39 -5.29
C PRO A 341 -22.77 -18.32 -5.40
N PRO A 342 -23.73 -18.25 -4.46
CA PRO A 342 -24.73 -17.18 -4.44
C PRO A 342 -24.07 -15.83 -4.16
N CYS A 343 -24.59 -14.75 -4.74
CA CYS A 343 -23.99 -13.41 -4.70
C CYS A 343 -23.64 -12.89 -3.30
N TRP A 344 -24.47 -13.20 -2.29
CA TRP A 344 -24.22 -12.81 -0.90
C TRP A 344 -22.98 -13.43 -0.27
N LYS A 345 -22.45 -14.53 -0.84
CA LYS A 345 -21.24 -15.21 -0.36
C LYS A 345 -19.96 -14.49 -0.78
N ASN A 346 -20.04 -13.61 -1.78
CA ASN A 346 -18.90 -12.91 -2.38
C ASN A 346 -19.00 -11.39 -2.32
N SER A 347 -20.23 -10.84 -2.32
CA SER A 347 -20.47 -9.40 -2.27
C SER A 347 -21.13 -9.00 -0.94
N PRO A 348 -20.46 -8.17 -0.11
CA PRO A 348 -21.04 -7.66 1.13
C PRO A 348 -22.32 -6.83 0.91
N ARG A 349 -22.41 -6.11 -0.23
CA ARG A 349 -23.62 -5.42 -0.70
C ARG A 349 -24.79 -6.37 -0.94
N CYS A 350 -24.52 -7.61 -1.36
CA CYS A 350 -25.54 -8.65 -1.52
C CYS A 350 -25.83 -9.42 -0.23
N ALA A 351 -24.87 -9.52 0.68
CA ALA A 351 -25.10 -10.05 2.04
C ALA A 351 -26.04 -9.16 2.87
N THR A 352 -26.04 -7.85 2.60
CA THR A 352 -26.80 -6.84 3.36
C THR A 352 -28.03 -6.28 2.64
N ALA A 353 -28.28 -6.67 1.38
CA ALA A 353 -29.43 -6.21 0.61
C ALA A 353 -30.75 -6.74 1.21
N ALA A 354 -31.72 -5.84 1.43
CA ALA A 354 -33.00 -6.16 2.07
C ALA A 354 -33.78 -7.31 1.37
N ASN A 355 -33.76 -7.31 0.03
CA ASN A 355 -34.36 -8.37 -0.80
C ASN A 355 -33.34 -9.42 -1.28
N GLY A 356 -32.07 -9.34 -0.86
CA GLY A 356 -30.97 -10.14 -1.39
C GLY A 356 -30.52 -9.75 -2.80
N CYS A 357 -29.85 -10.69 -3.47
CA CYS A 357 -29.35 -10.57 -4.84
C CYS A 357 -29.58 -11.84 -5.63
N ARG A 358 -29.59 -11.71 -6.96
CA ARG A 358 -29.63 -12.82 -7.92
C ARG A 358 -28.43 -12.81 -8.85
N ARG A 359 -28.08 -13.96 -9.43
CA ARG A 359 -27.24 -14.01 -10.64
C ARG A 359 -28.12 -13.90 -11.87
N LYS A 360 -27.64 -13.16 -12.87
CA LYS A 360 -28.23 -13.06 -14.21
C LYS A 360 -27.15 -13.28 -15.26
N LEU A 361 -27.59 -13.62 -16.47
CA LEU A 361 -26.77 -13.71 -17.68
C LEU A 361 -25.75 -14.84 -17.67
N LEU A 362 -25.23 -15.15 -18.84
CA LEU A 362 -24.09 -16.04 -19.06
C LEU A 362 -22.83 -15.51 -18.35
N SER A 363 -22.70 -14.19 -18.21
CA SER A 363 -21.62 -13.56 -17.44
C SER A 363 -21.86 -13.52 -15.93
N GLN A 364 -22.99 -14.07 -15.46
CA GLN A 364 -23.25 -14.38 -14.05
C GLN A 364 -23.24 -13.16 -13.12
N ILE A 365 -23.66 -12.01 -13.65
CA ILE A 365 -23.76 -10.71 -12.98
C ILE A 365 -24.63 -10.81 -11.73
N CYS A 366 -24.11 -10.32 -10.61
CA CYS A 366 -24.88 -10.16 -9.38
C CYS A 366 -25.70 -8.86 -9.40
N GLU A 367 -27.03 -9.00 -9.43
CA GLU A 367 -27.99 -7.90 -9.41
C GLU A 367 -28.65 -7.79 -8.02
N VAL A 368 -28.66 -6.58 -7.45
CA VAL A 368 -29.36 -6.26 -6.19
C VAL A 368 -30.85 -6.13 -6.46
N CYS A 369 -31.69 -6.87 -5.74
CA CYS A 369 -33.12 -6.91 -6.03
C CYS A 369 -33.87 -5.71 -5.41
N SER A 370 -34.65 -5.02 -6.23
CA SER A 370 -35.49 -3.88 -5.82
C SER A 370 -36.75 -4.29 -5.05
N ALA A 371 -37.25 -5.50 -5.28
CA ALA A 371 -38.36 -6.13 -4.57
C ALA A 371 -38.04 -7.62 -4.28
N PRO A 372 -38.78 -8.29 -3.38
CA PRO A 372 -38.67 -9.73 -3.20
C PRO A 372 -39.08 -10.50 -4.45
N ALA A 373 -38.32 -11.54 -4.80
CA ALA A 373 -38.63 -12.51 -5.84
C ALA A 373 -37.89 -13.82 -5.56
N ASP A 374 -38.36 -14.96 -6.11
CA ASP A 374 -37.85 -16.29 -5.77
C ASP A 374 -36.39 -16.52 -6.18
N ASP A 375 -35.90 -15.81 -7.20
CA ASP A 375 -34.50 -15.85 -7.66
C ASP A 375 -33.56 -14.98 -6.79
N CYS A 376 -34.10 -14.02 -6.05
CA CYS A 376 -33.37 -13.11 -5.17
C CYS A 376 -32.98 -13.78 -3.84
N LYS A 377 -31.76 -14.32 -3.78
CA LYS A 377 -31.26 -15.05 -2.62
C LYS A 377 -30.60 -14.10 -1.61
N LYS A 378 -30.85 -14.37 -0.32
CA LYS A 378 -30.20 -13.75 0.85
C LYS A 378 -29.58 -14.85 1.73
N PRO A 379 -28.60 -14.54 2.60
CA PRO A 379 -28.09 -15.53 3.54
C PRO A 379 -29.15 -15.89 4.60
N GLY A 380 -29.20 -17.15 5.00
CA GLY A 380 -29.94 -17.61 6.18
C GLY A 380 -29.15 -17.39 7.48
N PRO A 381 -29.76 -17.64 8.66
CA PRO A 381 -29.15 -17.34 9.97
C PRO A 381 -27.80 -18.04 10.24
N ASN A 382 -27.53 -19.16 9.58
CA ASN A 382 -26.31 -19.96 9.75
C ASN A 382 -25.33 -19.84 8.56
N ASP A 383 -25.64 -19.01 7.56
CA ASP A 383 -24.84 -18.89 6.35
C ASP A 383 -23.62 -17.98 6.54
N LYS A 384 -22.46 -18.44 6.05
CA LYS A 384 -21.22 -17.66 6.03
C LYS A 384 -21.24 -16.67 4.86
N ALA A 385 -21.94 -15.55 5.05
CA ALA A 385 -22.02 -14.46 4.08
C ALA A 385 -20.71 -13.64 4.00
N ALA A 386 -20.55 -12.86 2.92
CA ALA A 386 -19.42 -11.96 2.76
C ALA A 386 -19.48 -10.83 3.80
N PRO A 387 -18.49 -10.69 4.70
CA PRO A 387 -18.46 -9.61 5.69
C PRO A 387 -18.09 -8.28 5.01
N MET A 388 -18.55 -7.16 5.58
CA MET A 388 -18.07 -5.83 5.19
C MET A 388 -16.56 -5.73 5.47
N LEU A 389 -15.78 -5.28 4.48
CA LEU A 389 -14.31 -5.30 4.52
C LEU A 389 -13.72 -3.91 4.76
N ASN A 390 -12.54 -3.86 5.40
CA ASN A 390 -11.83 -2.61 5.67
C ASN A 390 -11.17 -2.04 4.42
N LYS A 391 -11.48 -0.77 4.12
CA LYS A 391 -10.70 0.06 3.20
C LYS A 391 -9.36 0.43 3.85
N HIS A 392 -8.34 0.73 3.04
CA HIS A 392 -7.02 1.13 3.55
C HIS A 392 -7.13 2.33 4.49
N TYR A 393 -6.40 2.30 5.62
CA TYR A 393 -6.44 3.36 6.63
C TYR A 393 -5.90 4.69 6.10
N HIS A 394 -6.43 5.78 6.64
CA HIS A 394 -6.21 7.12 6.12
C HIS A 394 -4.85 7.68 6.57
N ARG A 395 -4.16 8.40 5.67
CA ARG A 395 -2.95 9.19 5.99
C ARG A 395 -3.26 10.23 7.07
N ARG A 396 -2.31 10.44 7.98
CA ARG A 396 -2.42 11.38 9.12
C ARG A 396 -1.12 12.13 9.32
N ALA A 397 -1.17 13.42 9.64
CA ALA A 397 -0.02 14.29 9.93
C ALA A 397 0.07 14.59 11.43
N TRP A 398 1.29 14.55 11.98
CA TRP A 398 1.58 14.60 13.42
C TRP A 398 2.77 15.52 13.68
N GLN A 399 2.72 16.33 14.74
CA GLN A 399 3.92 17.03 15.23
C GLN A 399 4.52 16.24 16.38
N HIS A 400 5.77 15.81 16.23
CA HIS A 400 6.55 15.06 17.22
C HIS A 400 7.81 15.84 17.58
N ALA A 401 8.43 15.51 18.71
CA ALA A 401 9.71 16.06 19.11
C ALA A 401 10.77 14.95 19.30
N ARG A 402 12.02 15.24 18.95
CA ARG A 402 13.16 14.34 19.17
C ARG A 402 14.29 15.07 19.88
N VAL A 403 14.66 14.57 21.05
CA VAL A 403 15.83 15.04 21.81
C VAL A 403 17.08 14.37 21.25
N VAL A 404 18.11 15.15 20.91
CA VAL A 404 19.34 14.66 20.27
C VAL A 404 20.59 15.47 20.69
N SER A 405 21.76 14.98 20.30
CA SER A 405 23.07 15.62 20.53
C SER A 405 23.41 16.75 19.57
N ASP A 406 22.90 16.73 18.34
CA ASP A 406 23.37 17.57 17.24
C ASP A 406 22.24 18.42 16.64
N ALA A 407 22.60 19.56 16.03
CA ALA A 407 21.67 20.37 15.24
C ALA A 407 21.28 19.66 13.94
N ALA A 408 20.09 19.94 13.41
CA ALA A 408 19.70 19.43 12.09
C ALA A 408 20.38 20.26 11.00
N THR A 409 21.09 19.62 10.07
CA THR A 409 21.83 20.32 9.01
C THR A 409 20.91 20.60 7.83
N TRP A 410 20.85 21.84 7.35
CA TRP A 410 20.10 22.18 6.13
C TRP A 410 20.82 21.67 4.87
N ASP A 411 20.04 21.14 3.92
CA ASP A 411 20.54 20.70 2.60
C ASP A 411 19.99 21.62 1.50
N GLU A 412 20.87 22.44 0.92
CA GLU A 412 20.50 23.46 -0.05
C GLU A 412 19.97 22.90 -1.38
N THR A 413 20.29 21.66 -1.73
CA THR A 413 19.77 20.99 -2.94
C THR A 413 18.37 20.44 -2.71
N ASN A 414 18.16 19.78 -1.57
CA ASN A 414 16.89 19.12 -1.24
C ASN A 414 15.87 20.03 -0.55
N LYS A 415 16.28 21.23 -0.11
CA LYS A 415 15.49 22.20 0.66
C LYS A 415 14.81 21.57 1.88
N LYS A 416 15.57 20.73 2.58
CA LYS A 416 15.18 19.95 3.75
C LYS A 416 16.34 19.84 4.72
N PHE A 417 16.03 19.68 6.01
CA PHE A 417 17.02 19.33 7.01
C PHE A 417 17.28 17.80 7.03
N GLY A 418 18.47 17.40 7.48
CA GLY A 418 18.84 16.01 7.75
C GLY A 418 19.83 15.87 8.91
N LEU A 419 20.23 14.64 9.23
CA LEU A 419 21.26 14.36 10.24
C LEU A 419 22.60 14.02 9.56
N VAL A 420 23.67 14.73 9.91
CA VAL A 420 25.04 14.36 9.54
C VAL A 420 25.67 13.59 10.70
N LEU A 421 26.28 12.45 10.40
CA LEU A 421 27.02 11.60 11.34
C LEU A 421 28.46 11.40 10.83
N LYS A 422 29.31 10.80 11.67
CA LYS A 422 30.70 10.44 11.29
C LYS A 422 30.78 9.35 10.21
N GLN A 423 29.69 8.63 9.95
CA GLN A 423 29.59 7.50 9.01
C GLN A 423 28.18 7.43 8.42
N ASN A 424 28.04 6.87 7.22
CA ASN A 424 26.75 6.50 6.59
C ASN A 424 25.76 7.67 6.40
N THR A 425 26.27 8.87 6.12
CA THR A 425 25.49 10.11 5.85
C THR A 425 26.10 10.97 4.72
N ASN A 426 26.65 10.32 3.69
CA ASN A 426 27.35 11.01 2.60
C ASN A 426 26.36 11.73 1.66
N THR A 427 25.31 11.02 1.21
CA THR A 427 24.23 11.60 0.40
C THR A 427 23.10 12.15 1.27
N PHE A 428 22.18 12.94 0.69
CA PHE A 428 21.05 13.45 1.46
C PHE A 428 20.03 12.36 1.84
N GLU A 429 19.83 11.34 1.00
CA GLU A 429 19.01 10.16 1.34
C GLU A 429 19.55 9.43 2.57
N GLU A 430 20.88 9.41 2.73
CA GLU A 430 21.53 8.86 3.91
C GLU A 430 21.32 9.72 5.17
N ARG A 431 21.44 11.04 5.04
CA ARG A 431 21.18 12.02 6.12
C ARG A 431 19.71 12.00 6.57
N TYR A 432 18.81 11.88 5.61
CA TYR A 432 17.37 11.69 5.81
C TYR A 432 17.09 10.37 6.54
N ARG A 433 17.68 9.27 6.07
CA ARG A 433 17.56 7.96 6.74
C ARG A 433 18.04 8.05 8.20
N ALA A 434 19.26 8.56 8.44
CA ALA A 434 19.88 8.65 9.75
C ALA A 434 19.06 9.47 10.77
N ALA A 435 18.36 10.52 10.33
CA ALA A 435 17.50 11.33 11.18
C ALA A 435 16.34 10.54 11.83
N MET A 436 15.93 9.41 11.25
CA MET A 436 14.87 8.52 11.78
C MET A 436 15.21 7.02 11.60
N ASP A 437 16.46 6.61 11.81
CA ASP A 437 16.91 5.21 11.63
C ASP A 437 16.77 4.37 12.90
N THR A 438 15.53 3.93 13.21
CA THR A 438 15.21 3.11 14.40
C THR A 438 15.42 3.89 15.70
N VAL A 439 14.47 4.80 15.97
CA VAL A 439 14.59 5.82 17.02
C VAL A 439 13.29 6.01 17.81
N ASN A 440 13.41 6.51 19.03
CA ASN A 440 12.29 7.03 19.80
C ASN A 440 12.04 8.51 19.46
N THR A 441 10.78 8.95 19.58
CA THR A 441 10.38 10.37 19.63
C THR A 441 9.37 10.56 20.77
N ALA A 442 9.18 11.78 21.23
CA ALA A 442 8.15 12.14 22.20
C ALA A 442 7.05 13.00 21.56
N SER A 443 5.95 13.23 22.29
CA SER A 443 5.04 14.33 21.98
C SER A 443 5.77 15.66 22.11
N VAL A 444 5.34 16.67 21.36
CA VAL A 444 5.91 18.04 21.48
C VAL A 444 5.75 18.54 22.91
N GLU A 445 4.61 18.24 23.52
CA GLU A 445 4.25 18.61 24.88
C GLU A 445 5.00 17.80 25.95
N GLY A 446 5.50 16.61 25.59
CA GLY A 446 6.25 15.70 26.44
C GLY A 446 7.77 15.73 26.28
N ALA A 447 8.32 16.44 25.28
CA ALA A 447 9.74 16.41 24.93
C ALA A 447 10.69 16.64 26.11
N LEU A 448 10.31 17.56 27.02
CA LEU A 448 11.10 17.92 28.19
C LEU A 448 11.07 16.87 29.31
N PHE A 449 10.14 15.91 29.31
CA PHE A 449 10.14 14.79 30.26
C PHE A 449 11.46 14.03 30.17
N TYR A 450 11.90 13.64 28.96
CA TYR A 450 13.17 12.92 28.77
C TYR A 450 14.38 13.78 29.18
N VAL A 451 14.38 15.07 28.85
CA VAL A 451 15.44 16.00 29.27
C VAL A 451 15.51 16.06 30.81
N GLN A 452 14.37 16.13 31.49
CA GLN A 452 14.29 16.28 32.95
C GLN A 452 14.58 14.98 33.71
N THR A 453 14.08 13.83 33.26
CA THR A 453 14.28 12.54 33.96
C THR A 453 15.65 11.92 33.71
N GLU A 454 16.19 12.08 32.50
CA GLU A 454 17.43 11.43 32.06
C GLU A 454 18.62 12.39 31.88
N GLY A 455 18.37 13.67 31.56
CA GLY A 455 19.42 14.58 31.06
C GLY A 455 20.07 15.51 32.08
N ILE A 456 19.28 16.14 32.95
CA ILE A 456 19.75 17.27 33.78
C ILE A 456 20.36 16.88 35.13
N ASN A 457 20.09 15.67 35.63
CA ASN A 457 20.51 15.24 36.96
C ASN A 457 22.04 15.23 37.12
N ARG A 458 22.53 15.87 38.18
CA ARG A 458 23.95 15.95 38.53
C ARG A 458 24.63 14.58 38.64
N ALA A 459 23.99 13.59 39.24
CA ALA A 459 24.57 12.25 39.39
C ALA A 459 24.72 11.50 38.05
N ASP A 460 23.88 11.82 37.05
CA ASP A 460 23.90 11.22 35.71
C ASP A 460 24.87 11.95 34.75
N SER A 461 25.61 12.97 35.22
CA SER A 461 26.39 13.92 34.40
C SER A 461 27.87 13.54 34.23
N VAL A 462 28.19 12.77 33.20
CA VAL A 462 29.58 12.40 32.85
C VAL A 462 30.30 13.53 32.08
N GLN A 463 31.53 13.88 32.48
CA GLN A 463 32.39 14.90 31.85
C GLN A 463 31.72 16.28 31.65
N CYS A 464 30.81 16.67 32.54
CA CYS A 464 29.96 17.87 32.42
C CYS A 464 29.00 17.89 31.21
N MET A 465 28.78 16.76 30.53
CA MET A 465 27.75 16.57 29.51
C MET A 465 26.42 16.11 30.14
N ARG A 466 25.29 16.39 29.50
CA ARG A 466 24.03 15.68 29.78
C ARG A 466 24.13 14.24 29.27
N LYS A 467 23.30 13.33 29.81
CA LYS A 467 23.18 11.94 29.32
C LYS A 467 22.96 11.92 27.79
N THR A 468 23.60 10.97 27.11
CA THR A 468 23.65 10.86 25.64
C THR A 468 24.05 12.14 24.89
N ASN A 469 24.78 13.06 25.54
CA ASN A 469 25.15 14.39 25.00
C ASN A 469 23.95 15.25 24.55
N MET A 470 22.76 15.08 25.17
CA MET A 470 21.56 15.78 24.70
C MET A 470 21.71 17.31 24.78
N SER A 471 21.53 17.96 23.64
CA SER A 471 21.82 19.39 23.44
C SER A 471 20.75 20.12 22.62
N TYR A 472 19.94 19.40 21.82
CA TYR A 472 18.91 19.97 20.96
C TYR A 472 17.58 19.22 21.08
N ILE A 473 16.49 19.95 20.83
CA ILE A 473 15.13 19.40 20.64
C ILE A 473 14.70 19.74 19.22
N TRP A 474 14.54 18.72 18.38
CA TRP A 474 14.05 18.85 17.01
C TRP A 474 12.53 18.71 16.98
N PHE A 475 11.88 19.47 16.10
CA PHE A 475 10.45 19.35 15.80
C PHE A 475 10.24 18.68 14.44
N LEU A 476 9.35 17.68 14.40
CA LEU A 476 9.15 16.77 13.29
C LEU A 476 7.69 16.79 12.84
N ASN A 477 7.44 17.12 11.57
CA ASN A 477 6.16 16.83 10.93
C ASN A 477 6.22 15.41 10.34
N ILE A 478 5.41 14.48 10.87
CA ILE A 478 5.43 13.06 10.49
C ILE A 478 4.09 12.69 9.85
N THR A 479 4.12 12.08 8.67
CA THR A 479 2.96 11.41 8.07
C THR A 479 3.00 9.93 8.42
N ILE A 480 1.87 9.35 8.86
CA ILE A 480 1.77 7.93 9.26
C ILE A 480 0.59 7.23 8.55
N VAL A 481 0.81 6.00 8.07
CA VAL A 481 -0.20 4.97 7.79
C VAL A 481 0.27 3.66 8.40
N GLN A 482 -0.46 3.16 9.40
CA GLN A 482 -0.09 1.92 10.08
C GLN A 482 -0.39 0.68 9.22
N PRO A 483 0.42 -0.39 9.33
CA PRO A 483 0.08 -1.69 8.77
C PRO A 483 -1.25 -2.21 9.33
N THR A 484 -2.09 -2.74 8.45
CA THR A 484 -3.41 -3.29 8.83
C THR A 484 -3.30 -4.36 9.93
N TYR A 485 -2.29 -5.22 9.87
CA TYR A 485 -2.08 -6.26 10.89
C TYR A 485 -1.65 -5.71 12.26
N ALA A 486 -0.96 -4.57 12.31
CA ALA A 486 -0.61 -3.93 13.58
C ALA A 486 -1.83 -3.27 14.22
N ILE A 487 -2.67 -2.58 13.44
CA ILE A 487 -3.98 -2.11 13.95
C ILE A 487 -4.82 -3.30 14.42
N ALA A 488 -4.82 -4.42 13.68
CA ALA A 488 -5.56 -5.62 14.08
C ALA A 488 -5.07 -6.21 15.41
N GLU A 489 -3.75 -6.34 15.58
CA GLU A 489 -3.16 -6.94 16.78
C GLU A 489 -3.52 -6.12 18.03
N TYR A 490 -3.40 -4.79 17.94
CA TYR A 490 -3.51 -3.88 19.08
C TYR A 490 -4.86 -3.15 19.23
N ALA A 491 -5.83 -3.32 18.32
CA ALA A 491 -7.13 -2.61 18.32
C ALA A 491 -7.84 -2.59 19.68
N ASP A 492 -7.85 -3.73 20.37
CA ASP A 492 -8.57 -3.94 21.64
C ASP A 492 -7.71 -3.65 22.87
N ASN A 493 -6.42 -3.31 22.69
CA ASN A 493 -5.49 -3.18 23.80
C ASN A 493 -5.70 -1.85 24.55
N GLY A 494 -6.25 -1.94 25.76
CA GLY A 494 -6.51 -0.80 26.64
C GLY A 494 -5.28 0.07 26.94
N GLY A 495 -4.10 -0.54 27.02
CA GLY A 495 -2.82 0.11 27.36
C GLY A 495 -2.01 0.62 26.17
N VAL A 496 -2.52 0.49 24.94
CA VAL A 496 -1.89 1.07 23.73
C VAL A 496 -2.63 2.34 23.32
N VAL A 497 -1.88 3.33 22.83
CA VAL A 497 -2.46 4.58 22.30
C VAL A 497 -3.30 4.27 21.05
N PRO A 498 -4.58 4.67 20.99
CA PRO A 498 -5.41 4.48 19.81
C PRO A 498 -4.76 5.02 18.52
N GLU A 499 -4.89 4.28 17.42
CA GLU A 499 -4.17 4.46 16.15
C GLU A 499 -2.66 4.08 16.14
N PHE A 500 -2.13 3.50 17.22
CA PHE A 500 -0.76 2.97 17.32
C PHE A 500 -0.69 1.48 17.72
N GLY A 501 0.50 0.89 17.64
CA GLY A 501 0.80 -0.40 18.27
C GLY A 501 1.55 -0.26 19.60
N LYS A 502 1.91 -1.36 20.26
CA LYS A 502 2.69 -1.31 21.51
C LYS A 502 4.07 -0.68 21.29
N PHE A 503 4.46 0.29 22.12
CA PHE A 503 5.77 0.93 22.08
C PHE A 503 6.92 -0.09 22.21
N MET A 504 8.01 0.15 21.48
CA MET A 504 9.24 -0.63 21.51
C MET A 504 10.39 0.33 21.84
N ALA A 505 11.08 0.14 22.95
CA ALA A 505 12.27 0.95 23.23
C ALA A 505 13.32 0.75 22.11
N MET A 506 13.90 1.86 21.62
CA MET A 506 14.95 1.85 20.61
C MET A 506 16.17 2.65 21.07
N ASP A 507 17.33 2.00 21.08
CA ASP A 507 18.62 2.55 21.51
C ASP A 507 19.71 2.23 20.49
N ASN A 508 20.64 3.17 20.27
CA ASN A 508 21.79 3.03 19.37
C ASN A 508 21.44 2.53 17.94
N GLY A 509 20.23 2.84 17.45
CA GLY A 509 19.76 2.47 16.11
C GLY A 509 19.14 1.07 16.00
N GLN A 510 18.90 0.38 17.11
CA GLN A 510 18.19 -0.90 17.15
C GLN A 510 17.02 -0.85 18.14
N CYS A 511 16.14 -1.85 18.10
CA CYS A 511 15.34 -2.17 19.29
C CYS A 511 16.28 -2.41 20.48
N THR A 512 15.97 -1.85 21.64
CA THR A 512 16.71 -2.09 22.88
C THR A 512 16.60 -3.57 23.25
N PRO A 513 17.73 -4.30 23.37
CA PRO A 513 17.68 -5.70 23.80
C PRO A 513 17.21 -5.83 25.24
N VAL A 514 16.45 -6.88 25.54
CA VAL A 514 15.86 -7.09 26.88
C VAL A 514 16.86 -7.60 27.92
N ASN A 515 18.05 -8.05 27.50
CA ASN A 515 19.10 -8.56 28.37
C ASN A 515 20.49 -8.53 27.71
N ALA A 516 21.52 -8.84 28.50
CA ALA A 516 22.93 -8.81 28.11
C ALA A 516 23.34 -9.80 26.99
N LYS A 517 22.47 -10.73 26.56
CA LYS A 517 22.73 -11.62 25.42
C LYS A 517 22.30 -11.01 24.07
N ALA A 518 21.87 -9.74 24.07
CA ALA A 518 21.30 -9.05 22.93
C ALA A 518 20.00 -9.66 22.37
N GLU A 519 19.21 -10.35 23.22
CA GLU A 519 17.90 -10.89 22.85
C GLU A 519 16.87 -9.76 22.63
N LEU A 520 16.10 -9.84 21.55
CA LEU A 520 15.07 -8.85 21.18
C LEU A 520 13.70 -9.25 21.74
N SER A 521 12.87 -8.28 22.09
CA SER A 521 11.50 -8.57 22.55
C SER A 521 10.58 -9.11 21.45
N ASP A 522 9.50 -9.78 21.85
CA ASP A 522 8.46 -10.28 20.95
C ASP A 522 7.93 -9.18 20.01
N GLU A 523 7.67 -7.98 20.54
CA GLU A 523 7.18 -6.84 19.75
C GLU A 523 8.14 -6.52 18.59
N CYS A 524 9.43 -6.35 18.90
CA CYS A 524 10.47 -6.11 17.91
C CYS A 524 10.60 -7.28 16.91
N GLN A 525 10.45 -8.53 17.36
CA GLN A 525 10.48 -9.68 16.47
C GLN A 525 9.25 -9.68 15.51
N THR A 526 8.09 -9.22 15.95
CA THR A 526 6.88 -9.15 15.10
C THR A 526 6.91 -8.08 13.99
N VAL A 527 7.79 -7.09 14.08
CA VAL A 527 7.99 -6.01 13.07
C VAL A 527 8.22 -6.54 11.66
N SER A 528 8.87 -7.71 11.51
CA SER A 528 8.97 -8.43 10.23
C SER A 528 8.80 -9.96 10.33
N GLY A 529 8.36 -10.48 11.48
CA GLY A 529 8.18 -11.92 11.72
C GLY A 529 9.48 -12.69 11.94
N LEU A 530 10.47 -12.06 12.58
CA LEU A 530 11.73 -12.71 12.94
C LEU A 530 11.50 -13.93 13.83
N ASN A 531 12.34 -14.95 13.69
CA ASN A 531 12.30 -16.18 14.49
C ASN A 531 10.89 -16.82 14.58
N TYR A 532 10.14 -16.83 13.47
CA TYR A 532 8.79 -17.44 13.40
C TYR A 532 7.71 -16.75 14.25
N HIS A 533 7.90 -15.47 14.58
CA HIS A 533 6.84 -14.60 15.11
C HIS A 533 5.84 -14.20 14.02
N LYS A 534 4.68 -13.65 14.44
CA LYS A 534 3.72 -13.00 13.53
C LYS A 534 4.45 -11.89 12.76
N ASN A 535 4.27 -11.78 11.45
CA ASN A 535 4.66 -10.56 10.74
C ASN A 535 3.47 -9.60 10.74
N ILE A 536 3.53 -8.53 11.55
CA ILE A 536 2.49 -7.49 11.57
C ILE A 536 2.88 -6.22 10.79
N GLY A 537 4.05 -6.23 10.15
CA GLY A 537 4.64 -5.08 9.45
C GLY A 537 5.31 -4.06 10.38
N PRO A 538 6.12 -3.13 9.82
CA PRO A 538 6.93 -2.23 10.62
C PRO A 538 6.12 -1.04 11.14
N TYR A 539 5.39 -1.27 12.22
CA TYR A 539 4.41 -0.35 12.79
C TYR A 539 5.04 0.72 13.70
N ILE A 540 4.35 1.86 13.88
CA ILE A 540 4.74 2.86 14.89
C ILE A 540 4.12 2.48 16.22
N GLY A 541 4.97 2.23 17.21
CA GLY A 541 4.53 2.00 18.59
C GLY A 541 4.27 3.32 19.33
N GLY A 542 3.32 3.34 20.27
CA GLY A 542 2.97 4.51 21.05
C GLY A 542 2.46 4.18 22.46
N GLU A 543 2.98 4.87 23.47
CA GLU A 543 2.60 4.74 24.88
C GLU A 543 2.56 6.09 25.61
N ALA A 544 1.85 6.17 26.74
CA ALA A 544 1.82 7.34 27.61
C ALA A 544 2.81 7.17 28.78
N ARG A 545 3.59 8.21 29.10
CA ARG A 545 4.55 8.22 30.22
C ARG A 545 4.35 9.45 31.09
N LEU A 546 3.31 9.43 31.92
CA LEU A 546 2.79 10.63 32.56
C LEU A 546 3.53 11.04 33.85
N THR A 547 4.18 10.09 34.53
CA THR A 547 4.79 10.30 35.86
C THR A 547 6.17 9.63 35.99
N HIS A 548 7.03 10.23 36.81
CA HIS A 548 8.36 9.76 37.17
C HIS A 548 8.78 10.35 38.52
N ALA A 549 9.64 9.66 39.28
CA ALA A 549 10.26 10.20 40.50
C ALA A 549 11.12 11.47 40.29
N LYS A 550 11.31 11.89 39.02
CA LYS A 550 12.09 13.06 38.59
C LYS A 550 11.24 14.07 37.77
N GLY A 551 9.98 13.78 37.44
CA GLY A 551 9.14 14.68 36.63
C GLY A 551 7.76 14.13 36.26
N ASN A 552 6.74 15.00 36.21
CA ASN A 552 5.35 14.63 35.91
C ASN A 552 4.78 15.48 34.77
N TYR A 553 4.46 14.86 33.63
CA TYR A 553 3.99 15.51 32.41
C TYR A 553 2.71 14.82 31.91
N ALA A 554 1.55 15.40 32.22
CA ALA A 554 0.23 14.79 31.95
C ALA A 554 -0.10 14.56 30.45
N ASP A 555 0.66 15.17 29.53
CA ASP A 555 0.49 15.03 28.08
C ASP A 555 1.78 14.49 27.39
N ASN A 556 2.65 13.78 28.13
CA ASN A 556 3.82 13.10 27.58
C ASN A 556 3.48 11.72 27.00
N TYR A 557 3.71 11.58 25.69
CA TYR A 557 3.59 10.34 24.94
C TYR A 557 4.92 10.00 24.29
N TRP A 558 5.30 8.73 24.29
CA TRP A 558 6.53 8.22 23.66
C TRP A 558 6.16 7.33 22.48
N PHE A 559 6.93 7.43 21.40
CA PHE A 559 6.69 6.74 20.14
C PHE A 559 7.95 6.09 19.59
N SER A 560 7.83 4.92 18.99
CA SER A 560 8.95 4.12 18.50
C SER A 560 8.85 3.88 16.99
N TYR A 561 9.89 4.27 16.24
CA TYR A 561 9.92 4.31 14.78
C TYR A 561 10.91 3.30 14.20
N PRO A 562 10.51 2.04 13.92
CA PRO A 562 11.42 1.02 13.41
C PRO A 562 11.80 1.28 11.95
N ASN A 563 13.10 1.29 11.65
CA ASN A 563 13.62 1.46 10.28
C ASN A 563 14.39 0.20 9.86
N SER A 564 14.93 0.18 8.64
CA SER A 564 15.64 -0.96 8.07
C SER A 564 16.80 -1.44 8.95
N CYS A 565 17.00 -2.75 9.03
CA CYS A 565 17.99 -3.38 9.91
C CYS A 565 17.81 -3.00 11.40
N TYR A 566 16.57 -2.94 11.90
CA TYR A 566 16.25 -2.56 13.29
C TYR A 566 16.79 -3.51 14.36
N SER A 567 17.36 -4.67 13.99
CA SER A 567 18.00 -5.60 14.93
C SER A 567 19.49 -5.32 15.17
N GLN A 568 20.07 -4.25 14.63
CA GLN A 568 21.52 -3.99 14.68
C GLN A 568 21.82 -2.52 14.99
N THR A 569 22.86 -2.27 15.79
CA THR A 569 23.33 -0.91 16.11
C THR A 569 23.77 -0.14 14.87
N PHE A 570 23.78 1.21 14.93
CA PHE A 570 24.14 2.09 13.81
C PHE A 570 25.44 1.68 13.07
N VAL A 571 26.45 1.19 13.81
CA VAL A 571 27.75 0.76 13.27
C VAL A 571 27.68 -0.60 12.55
N ALA A 572 26.79 -1.49 12.99
CA ALA A 572 26.58 -2.81 12.36
C ALA A 572 25.62 -2.77 11.16
N LYS A 573 24.82 -1.71 10.99
CA LYS A 573 23.87 -1.58 9.87
C LYS A 573 24.58 -1.53 8.51
N ASN A 574 24.17 -2.41 7.62
CA ASN A 574 24.68 -2.54 6.25
C ASN A 574 23.54 -2.92 5.28
N ASP A 575 23.75 -2.73 3.97
CA ASP A 575 22.71 -2.91 2.96
C ASP A 575 22.16 -4.33 2.87
N LYS A 576 22.99 -5.36 3.13
CA LYS A 576 22.52 -6.76 3.21
C LYS A 576 21.47 -6.89 4.31
N CYS A 577 21.76 -6.40 5.52
CA CYS A 577 20.82 -6.40 6.63
C CYS A 577 19.58 -5.52 6.36
N ARG A 578 19.74 -4.32 5.80
CA ARG A 578 18.62 -3.41 5.47
C ARG A 578 17.68 -4.01 4.41
N LYS A 579 18.20 -4.80 3.48
CA LYS A 579 17.42 -5.54 2.47
C LYS A 579 16.71 -6.76 3.05
N THR A 580 17.29 -7.43 4.05
CA THR A 580 16.67 -8.56 4.76
C THR A 580 15.60 -8.11 5.75
N GLN A 581 15.81 -6.99 6.44
CA GLN A 581 14.88 -6.39 7.40
C GLN A 581 14.43 -5.01 6.90
N PRO A 582 13.38 -4.93 6.06
CA PRO A 582 12.77 -3.65 5.71
C PRO A 582 12.15 -3.00 6.97
N GLY A 583 12.05 -1.67 6.95
CA GLY A 583 11.50 -0.88 8.05
C GLY A 583 10.38 0.05 7.60
N GLY A 584 9.90 0.88 8.53
CA GLY A 584 8.74 1.74 8.30
C GLY A 584 9.05 3.03 7.53
N LEU A 585 10.31 3.48 7.46
CA LEU A 585 10.64 4.75 6.80
C LEU A 585 10.48 4.65 5.28
N CYS A 586 9.63 5.51 4.72
CA CYS A 586 9.51 5.70 3.29
C CYS A 586 10.79 6.30 2.68
N PRO A 587 11.16 5.92 1.45
CA PRO A 587 12.18 6.62 0.68
C PRO A 587 11.88 8.13 0.58
N LEU A 588 12.91 8.95 0.37
CA LEU A 588 12.73 10.40 0.25
C LEU A 588 11.69 10.75 -0.84
N GLY A 589 10.77 11.66 -0.52
CA GLY A 589 9.65 12.03 -1.40
C GLY A 589 8.50 11.03 -1.49
N THR A 590 8.66 9.80 -0.98
CA THR A 590 7.59 8.78 -0.95
C THR A 590 6.65 9.00 0.23
N GLN A 591 5.33 8.91 -0.02
CA GLN A 591 4.30 8.97 1.01
C GLN A 591 3.97 7.57 1.55
N PRO A 592 3.62 7.42 2.85
CA PRO A 592 3.29 6.13 3.44
C PRO A 592 1.97 5.56 2.95
N ASP A 593 1.95 4.23 2.79
CA ASP A 593 0.82 3.42 2.35
C ASP A 593 0.45 2.30 3.35
N GLY A 594 1.28 2.07 4.37
CA GLY A 594 1.10 0.99 5.36
C GLY A 594 1.48 -0.41 4.85
N VAL A 595 2.09 -0.51 3.66
CA VAL A 595 2.41 -1.78 2.99
C VAL A 595 3.86 -1.82 2.51
N LYS A 596 4.30 -0.79 1.77
CA LYS A 596 5.69 -0.57 1.36
C LYS A 596 6.44 0.21 2.43
N CYS A 597 5.77 1.17 3.08
CA CYS A 597 6.32 1.94 4.18
C CYS A 597 5.20 2.54 5.07
N THR A 598 5.53 2.76 6.34
CA THR A 598 4.60 3.17 7.41
C THR A 598 4.64 4.67 7.68
N TYR A 599 5.79 5.31 7.53
CA TYR A 599 5.97 6.73 7.85
C TYR A 599 6.92 7.48 6.92
N SER A 600 6.64 8.76 6.71
CA SER A 600 7.55 9.75 6.14
C SER A 600 7.62 10.95 7.08
N PHE A 601 8.71 11.70 7.11
CA PHE A 601 8.83 12.88 7.97
C PHE A 601 9.53 14.05 7.27
N ASP A 602 9.33 15.25 7.82
CA ASP A 602 10.16 16.42 7.60
C ASP A 602 10.53 17.03 8.96
N ILE A 603 11.81 17.34 9.18
CA ILE A 603 12.21 18.19 10.31
C ILE A 603 11.78 19.62 9.99
N LEU A 604 11.02 20.25 10.89
CA LEU A 604 10.59 21.65 10.76
C LEU A 604 11.64 22.63 11.27
N GLY A 605 12.43 22.22 12.26
CA GLY A 605 13.46 23.02 12.89
C GLY A 605 13.89 22.42 14.24
N TYR A 606 14.66 23.17 15.01
CA TYR A 606 15.13 22.77 16.34
C TYR A 606 15.34 23.98 17.26
N ILE A 607 15.40 23.71 18.56
CA ILE A 607 15.99 24.60 19.56
C ILE A 607 17.18 23.93 20.24
N ARG A 608 18.05 24.74 20.86
CA ARG A 608 19.11 24.28 21.75
C ARG A 608 18.61 24.31 23.19
N ILE A 609 18.94 23.28 23.97
CA ILE A 609 18.48 23.14 25.36
C ILE A 609 19.10 24.22 26.26
N ASP A 610 20.39 24.53 26.08
CA ASP A 610 21.11 25.53 26.89
C ASP A 610 20.50 26.93 26.80
N ASP A 611 19.97 27.29 25.62
CA ASP A 611 19.30 28.57 25.37
C ASP A 611 17.87 28.57 25.95
N LEU A 612 17.19 27.41 25.97
CA LEU A 612 15.88 27.25 26.59
C LEU A 612 15.92 27.36 28.11
N VAL A 613 16.90 26.71 28.76
CA VAL A 613 17.00 26.69 30.24
C VAL A 613 17.71 27.94 30.80
N GLY A 614 18.16 28.85 29.92
CA GLY A 614 18.73 30.15 30.28
C GLY A 614 20.24 30.16 30.56
N ILE A 615 20.96 29.04 30.40
CA ILE A 615 22.40 28.94 30.68
C ILE A 615 23.19 30.00 29.89
N THR A 616 22.91 30.16 28.60
CA THR A 616 23.61 31.13 27.74
C THR A 616 23.21 32.59 27.98
N SER A 617 22.19 32.83 28.82
CA SER A 617 21.82 34.17 29.30
C SER A 617 22.42 34.50 30.67
N MET A 618 23.10 33.56 31.33
CA MET A 618 23.78 33.76 32.61
C MET A 618 25.26 34.09 32.40
N LYS A 619 25.82 34.92 33.29
CA LYS A 619 27.25 35.25 33.30
C LYS A 619 28.04 34.34 34.24
N ASN A 620 29.23 33.95 33.80
CA ASN A 620 30.25 33.32 34.63
C ASN A 620 30.85 34.39 35.57
N ALA A 621 30.83 34.12 36.89
CA ALA A 621 31.24 35.10 37.90
C ALA A 621 32.77 35.34 37.95
N LYS A 622 33.58 34.44 37.36
CA LYS A 622 35.04 34.50 37.33
C LYS A 622 35.57 35.20 36.08
N THR A 623 34.85 35.14 34.95
CA THR A 623 35.26 35.77 33.68
C THR A 623 34.46 37.02 33.31
N GLY A 624 33.24 37.19 33.83
CA GLY A 624 32.32 38.26 33.45
C GLY A 624 31.59 38.03 32.11
N GLU A 625 31.97 37.01 31.35
CA GLU A 625 31.35 36.62 30.08
C GLU A 625 30.10 35.76 30.30
N PHE A 626 29.26 35.64 29.26
CA PHE A 626 28.14 34.68 29.26
C PHE A 626 28.65 33.24 29.10
N TYR A 627 28.01 32.27 29.76
CA TYR A 627 28.37 30.86 29.57
C TYR A 627 28.13 30.45 28.12
N ARG A 628 29.12 29.82 27.48
CA ARG A 628 28.97 29.35 26.10
C ARG A 628 27.99 28.18 25.99
N ASP A 629 28.04 27.28 26.97
CA ASP A 629 27.32 26.00 26.98
C ASP A 629 27.20 25.41 28.38
N ARG A 630 26.42 24.32 28.49
CA ARG A 630 26.22 23.59 29.76
C ARG A 630 27.52 22.97 30.33
N VAL A 631 28.55 22.75 29.51
CA VAL A 631 29.85 22.22 29.95
C VAL A 631 30.66 23.30 30.68
N ASP A 632 30.64 24.51 30.13
CA ASP A 632 31.23 25.73 30.71
C ASP A 632 30.55 26.09 32.05
N PHE A 633 29.21 26.09 32.08
CA PHE A 633 28.40 26.22 33.29
C PHE A 633 28.78 25.20 34.37
N CYS A 634 28.78 23.90 34.02
CA CYS A 634 29.14 22.82 34.94
C CYS A 634 30.60 22.91 35.43
N LYS A 635 31.54 23.36 34.59
CA LYS A 635 32.94 23.59 34.96
C LYS A 635 33.14 24.76 35.92
N ASP A 636 32.22 25.72 35.98
CA ASP A 636 32.23 26.76 37.00
C ASP A 636 31.82 26.24 38.40
N GLY A 637 31.26 25.01 38.45
CA GLY A 637 30.70 24.36 39.63
C GLY A 637 29.18 24.41 39.69
N LYS A 638 28.51 24.90 38.64
CA LYS A 638 27.06 25.12 38.60
C LYS A 638 26.27 23.87 38.24
N VAL A 639 25.09 23.73 38.83
CA VAL A 639 24.27 22.52 38.73
C VAL A 639 22.93 22.78 38.05
N GLU A 640 22.65 22.01 36.99
CA GLU A 640 21.42 22.12 36.21
C GLU A 640 20.21 21.57 36.98
N TYR A 641 20.32 20.38 37.58
CA TYR A 641 19.50 19.96 38.71
C TYR A 641 20.19 18.87 39.54
N ASP A 642 20.07 18.92 40.85
CA ASP A 642 20.49 17.86 41.78
C ASP A 642 19.24 17.24 42.40
N PHE A 643 18.90 15.99 42.05
CA PHE A 643 17.67 15.35 42.57
C PHE A 643 17.81 14.85 44.01
N ASP A 644 19.03 14.66 44.51
CA ASP A 644 19.29 14.22 45.88
C ASP A 644 19.25 15.42 46.84
N ALA A 645 19.93 16.52 46.47
CA ALA A 645 19.88 17.79 47.20
C ALA A 645 18.63 18.64 46.90
N LYS A 646 17.86 18.29 45.86
CA LYS A 646 16.64 18.97 45.37
C LYS A 646 16.88 20.45 45.04
N SER A 647 18.02 20.74 44.42
CA SER A 647 18.52 22.10 44.18
C SER A 647 18.94 22.31 42.72
N SER A 648 19.00 23.57 42.31
CA SER A 648 19.42 23.99 40.96
C SER A 648 19.98 25.42 41.01
N ASP A 649 20.92 25.72 40.12
CA ASP A 649 21.32 27.09 39.80
C ASP A 649 20.41 27.74 38.73
N LEU A 650 19.40 27.01 38.21
CA LEU A 650 18.45 27.44 37.18
C LEU A 650 17.01 27.39 37.66
N THR A 651 16.37 28.55 37.79
CA THR A 651 14.93 28.66 38.12
C THR A 651 14.02 28.01 37.08
N PHE A 652 14.52 27.75 35.86
CA PHE A 652 13.78 27.00 34.84
C PHE A 652 13.30 25.63 35.35
N TRP A 653 14.02 24.97 36.26
CA TRP A 653 13.68 23.64 36.79
C TRP A 653 12.97 23.64 38.16
N ASP A 654 12.58 24.81 38.69
CA ASP A 654 11.87 24.93 39.98
C ASP A 654 10.55 24.15 40.03
N ASN A 655 10.37 23.31 41.06
CA ASN A 655 9.23 22.38 41.17
C ASN A 655 9.16 21.38 39.99
N PRO A 656 10.12 20.43 39.86
CA PRO A 656 10.16 19.49 38.73
C PRO A 656 9.00 18.48 38.74
N LEU A 657 8.39 18.21 39.90
CA LEU A 657 7.27 17.28 40.04
C LEU A 657 5.89 17.94 39.83
N ASP A 658 5.83 19.27 39.68
CA ASP A 658 4.58 19.99 39.45
C ASP A 658 4.18 20.00 37.97
N VAL A 659 2.93 19.62 37.70
CA VAL A 659 2.42 19.44 36.34
C VAL A 659 2.20 20.77 35.61
N GLU A 660 1.80 21.83 36.33
CA GLU A 660 1.57 23.14 35.72
C GLU A 660 2.89 23.87 35.47
N ALA A 661 3.90 23.71 36.34
CA ALA A 661 5.27 24.14 36.09
C ALA A 661 5.84 23.45 34.83
N ASN A 662 5.66 22.13 34.70
CA ASN A 662 6.10 21.37 33.52
C ASN A 662 5.36 21.79 32.23
N LYS A 663 4.06 22.08 32.31
CA LYS A 663 3.27 22.66 31.21
C LYS A 663 3.72 24.10 30.86
N ASN A 664 4.16 24.88 31.84
CA ASN A 664 4.75 26.20 31.61
C ASN A 664 6.15 26.12 30.98
N ARG A 665 6.99 25.13 31.32
CA ARG A 665 8.27 24.84 30.62
C ARG A 665 8.04 24.56 29.13
N THR A 666 7.10 23.67 28.82
CA THR A 666 6.66 23.40 27.43
C THR A 666 6.13 24.66 26.75
N SER A 667 5.39 25.52 27.46
CA SER A 667 4.90 26.78 26.92
C SER A 667 6.03 27.80 26.64
N GLN A 668 7.10 27.80 27.44
CA GLN A 668 8.32 28.59 27.16
C GLN A 668 9.10 28.03 25.97
N MET A 669 9.20 26.70 25.86
CA MET A 669 9.83 26.00 24.72
C MET A 669 9.21 26.41 23.38
N LEU A 670 7.88 26.43 23.31
CA LEU A 670 7.14 26.83 22.11
C LEU A 670 7.23 28.35 21.84
N LYS A 671 7.32 29.18 22.88
CA LYS A 671 7.56 30.63 22.72
C LYS A 671 8.95 30.91 22.15
N LEU A 672 10.00 30.23 22.63
CA LEU A 672 11.36 30.36 22.15
C LEU A 672 11.48 29.97 20.67
N TYR A 673 10.95 28.81 20.28
CA TYR A 673 10.97 28.38 18.88
C TYR A 673 10.28 29.41 17.97
N ASN A 674 9.08 29.89 18.36
CA ASN A 674 8.36 30.89 17.58
C ASN A 674 8.98 32.30 17.62
N SER A 675 9.87 32.63 18.56
CA SER A 675 10.67 33.86 18.51
C SER A 675 11.87 33.75 17.58
N MET A 676 12.54 32.59 17.53
CA MET A 676 13.68 32.34 16.64
C MET A 676 13.32 32.49 15.15
N LEU A 677 12.06 32.26 14.79
CA LEU A 677 11.54 32.42 13.43
C LEU A 677 11.34 33.89 12.99
N LYS A 678 11.37 34.88 13.90
CA LYS A 678 11.05 36.28 13.56
C LYS A 678 12.23 37.03 12.92
N ASP A 679 13.42 36.84 13.47
CA ASP A 679 14.67 37.52 13.06
C ASP A 679 15.70 36.50 12.52
N ALA A 680 15.19 35.44 11.89
CA ALA A 680 15.91 34.21 11.59
C ALA A 680 17.10 34.38 10.62
N LYS A 681 18.24 33.77 10.95
CA LYS A 681 19.50 33.84 10.19
C LYS A 681 20.21 32.48 10.20
N GLY A 682 21.00 32.19 9.15
CA GLY A 682 21.62 30.87 8.98
C GLY A 682 20.57 29.77 8.88
N ASP A 683 20.85 28.59 9.44
CA ASP A 683 19.91 27.45 9.48
C ASP A 683 18.51 27.82 10.02
N TYR A 684 18.42 28.78 10.95
CA TYR A 684 17.13 29.25 11.48
C TYR A 684 16.22 29.84 10.39
N ALA A 685 16.77 30.44 9.34
CA ALA A 685 16.00 31.03 8.23
C ALA A 685 15.30 29.97 7.34
N HIS A 686 15.65 28.70 7.51
CA HIS A 686 15.03 27.58 6.81
C HIS A 686 14.03 26.81 7.68
N MET A 687 13.89 27.18 8.95
CA MET A 687 12.93 26.58 9.87
C MET A 687 11.50 27.04 9.58
N LYS A 688 10.54 26.20 9.97
CA LYS A 688 9.11 26.37 9.66
C LYS A 688 8.29 26.51 10.94
N PRO A 689 7.24 27.36 10.96
CA PRO A 689 6.32 27.42 12.10
C PRO A 689 5.66 26.06 12.34
N LEU A 690 5.39 25.75 13.61
CA LEU A 690 4.64 24.55 13.96
C LEU A 690 3.16 24.76 13.58
N PRO A 691 2.52 23.82 12.85
CA PRO A 691 1.09 23.90 12.57
C PRO A 691 0.25 23.95 13.85
N SER A 692 -0.89 24.65 13.82
CA SER A 692 -1.77 24.71 14.98
C SER A 692 -2.47 23.37 15.23
N ILE A 693 -2.88 23.12 16.48
CA ILE A 693 -3.66 21.93 16.83
C ILE A 693 -4.99 21.91 16.06
N GLU A 694 -5.58 23.07 15.74
CA GLU A 694 -6.79 23.17 14.93
C GLU A 694 -6.53 22.74 13.48
N ASP A 695 -5.48 23.27 12.83
CA ASP A 695 -5.11 22.92 11.45
C ASP A 695 -4.82 21.42 11.31
N LEU A 696 -4.07 20.86 12.27
CA LEU A 696 -3.79 19.43 12.32
C LEU A 696 -5.07 18.61 12.49
N THR A 697 -5.96 19.02 13.41
CA THR A 697 -7.22 18.31 13.67
C THR A 697 -8.19 18.40 12.50
N LYS A 698 -8.13 19.49 11.71
CA LYS A 698 -8.90 19.72 10.48
C LYS A 698 -8.34 18.98 9.27
N ALA A 699 -7.02 18.83 9.18
CA ALA A 699 -6.34 18.05 8.15
C ALA A 699 -6.43 16.54 8.39
N ASN A 700 -6.55 16.11 9.65
CA ASN A 700 -6.62 14.71 10.03
C ASN A 700 -8.06 14.15 10.03
N PRO A 701 -8.24 12.87 9.67
CA PRO A 701 -9.50 12.16 9.87
C PRO A 701 -9.86 12.04 11.37
N PRO A 702 -11.14 12.12 11.73
CA PRO A 702 -11.66 11.63 13.02
C PRO A 702 -11.11 10.27 13.46
N CYS A 703 -10.81 10.14 14.75
CA CYS A 703 -10.17 8.96 15.36
C CYS A 703 -10.87 7.62 15.08
N TRP A 704 -12.19 7.61 14.95
CA TRP A 704 -12.95 6.39 14.66
C TRP A 704 -12.64 5.81 13.27
N MET A 705 -12.06 6.57 12.32
CA MET A 705 -11.66 6.04 11.01
C MET A 705 -10.39 5.16 11.05
N ASN A 706 -9.55 5.22 12.09
CA ASN A 706 -8.34 4.39 12.18
C ASN A 706 -8.16 3.66 13.52
N SER A 707 -9.14 3.75 14.42
CA SER A 707 -9.17 3.02 15.69
C SER A 707 -10.54 2.38 15.92
N PRO A 708 -10.65 1.04 15.88
CA PRO A 708 -11.89 0.33 16.23
C PRO A 708 -12.39 0.68 17.64
N ARG A 709 -11.47 0.80 18.61
CA ARG A 709 -11.74 1.26 19.99
C ARG A 709 -12.38 2.66 20.04
N CYS A 710 -12.10 3.53 19.06
CA CYS A 710 -12.74 4.83 18.94
C CYS A 710 -14.07 4.81 18.17
N ALA A 711 -14.27 3.81 17.30
CA ALA A 711 -15.56 3.60 16.64
C ALA A 711 -16.63 3.03 17.60
N THR A 712 -16.22 2.25 18.61
CA THR A 712 -17.12 1.62 19.60
C THR A 712 -17.20 2.34 20.94
N ALA A 713 -16.39 3.39 21.18
CA ALA A 713 -16.39 4.13 22.44
C ALA A 713 -17.73 4.83 22.72
N THR A 714 -18.29 4.63 23.93
CA THR A 714 -19.59 5.16 24.37
C THR A 714 -19.76 6.66 24.15
N ASN A 715 -18.71 7.43 24.46
CA ASN A 715 -18.65 8.88 24.28
C ASN A 715 -17.88 9.31 23.03
N GLY A 716 -17.39 8.36 22.22
CA GLY A 716 -16.47 8.60 21.11
C GLY A 716 -15.01 8.88 21.55
N CYS A 717 -14.25 9.46 20.63
CA CYS A 717 -12.86 9.88 20.84
C CYS A 717 -12.63 11.31 20.36
N ARG A 718 -11.58 11.94 20.89
CA ARG A 718 -11.09 13.26 20.45
C ARG A 718 -9.62 13.18 20.02
N ARG A 719 -9.18 14.14 19.20
CA ARG A 719 -7.74 14.41 19.02
C ARG A 719 -7.30 15.46 20.04
N LYS A 720 -6.16 15.23 20.68
CA LYS A 720 -5.47 16.18 21.55
C LYS A 720 -4.04 16.43 21.05
N LEU A 721 -3.44 17.53 21.49
CA LEU A 721 -2.02 17.85 21.31
C LEU A 721 -1.60 18.13 19.85
N SER A 722 -0.42 18.71 19.72
CA SER A 722 0.32 18.84 18.45
C SER A 722 0.64 17.45 17.90
N SER A 723 0.84 16.48 18.79
CA SER A 723 0.96 15.04 18.48
C SER A 723 -0.38 14.31 18.35
N GLN A 724 -1.49 15.02 18.10
CA GLN A 724 -2.75 14.52 17.51
C GLN A 724 -3.35 13.21 18.08
N ILE A 725 -3.05 12.93 19.35
CA ILE A 725 -3.37 11.70 20.08
C ILE A 725 -4.88 11.49 20.10
N CYS A 726 -5.30 10.29 19.70
CA CYS A 726 -6.68 9.85 19.83
C CYS A 726 -6.96 9.37 21.26
N GLU A 727 -7.65 10.19 22.04
CA GLU A 727 -8.06 9.90 23.42
C GLU A 727 -9.51 9.38 23.44
N VAL A 728 -9.76 8.27 24.14
CA VAL A 728 -11.11 7.74 24.39
C VAL A 728 -11.77 8.58 25.48
N CYS A 729 -12.94 9.15 25.21
CA CYS A 729 -13.58 10.06 26.15
C CYS A 729 -14.30 9.31 27.29
N SER A 730 -13.97 9.66 28.53
CA SER A 730 -14.59 9.12 29.75
C SER A 730 -16.00 9.65 29.99
N SER A 731 -16.32 10.85 29.50
CA SER A 731 -17.64 11.48 29.53
C SER A 731 -17.98 12.16 28.19
N PRO A 732 -19.26 12.51 27.94
CA PRO A 732 -19.64 13.28 26.76
C PRO A 732 -19.07 14.71 26.81
N ALA A 733 -18.45 15.16 25.71
CA ALA A 733 -17.99 16.53 25.51
C ALA A 733 -18.06 16.91 24.02
N ALA A 734 -18.03 18.21 23.71
CA ALA A 734 -18.28 18.71 22.35
C ALA A 734 -17.17 18.36 21.34
N ASP A 735 -15.94 18.14 21.82
CA ASP A 735 -14.76 17.69 21.08
C ASP A 735 -14.73 16.16 20.87
N CYS A 736 -15.40 15.39 21.73
CA CYS A 736 -15.52 13.94 21.64
C CYS A 736 -16.44 13.52 20.48
N LYS A 737 -15.84 13.05 19.38
CA LYS A 737 -16.56 12.62 18.18
C LYS A 737 -16.73 11.10 18.17
N LYS A 738 -17.98 10.66 18.06
CA LYS A 738 -18.35 9.27 17.74
C LYS A 738 -18.88 9.19 16.30
N PRO A 739 -18.79 8.03 15.64
CA PRO A 739 -19.45 7.82 14.35
C PRO A 739 -20.99 7.87 14.50
N THR A 740 -21.66 8.37 13.47
CA THR A 740 -23.11 8.26 13.25
C THR A 740 -23.45 7.01 12.43
N SER A 741 -24.73 6.70 12.24
CA SER A 741 -25.18 5.63 11.33
C SER A 741 -24.85 5.87 9.85
N SER A 742 -24.50 7.11 9.48
CA SER A 742 -23.98 7.49 8.16
C SER A 742 -22.46 7.40 8.02
N ASP A 743 -21.72 7.19 9.12
CA ASP A 743 -20.26 7.20 9.14
C ASP A 743 -19.64 5.83 8.88
N LYS A 744 -18.53 5.81 8.12
CA LYS A 744 -17.86 4.58 7.69
C LYS A 744 -16.86 4.07 8.73
N VAL A 745 -17.37 3.45 9.79
CA VAL A 745 -16.53 2.78 10.79
C VAL A 745 -15.70 1.65 10.16
N PRO A 746 -14.43 1.46 10.58
CA PRO A 746 -13.62 0.31 10.18
C PRO A 746 -14.24 -1.00 10.70
N PRO A 747 -14.51 -1.99 9.83
CA PRO A 747 -14.96 -3.31 10.27
C PRO A 747 -13.93 -4.06 11.14
N PRO A 748 -14.31 -5.18 11.79
CA PRO A 748 -13.40 -5.99 12.58
C PRO A 748 -12.24 -6.54 11.75
N LEU A 749 -11.01 -6.23 12.17
CA LEU A 749 -9.79 -6.73 11.53
C LEU A 749 -9.43 -8.14 12.00
N THR A 750 -8.65 -8.85 11.19
CA THR A 750 -8.04 -10.13 11.57
C THR A 750 -6.56 -9.94 11.90
N LYS A 751 -6.17 -10.48 13.06
CA LYS A 751 -4.80 -10.48 13.58
C LYS A 751 -3.90 -11.37 12.73
N ALA A 752 -2.62 -11.05 12.61
CA ALA A 752 -1.69 -11.87 11.83
C ALA A 752 -1.55 -13.27 12.42
N ALA A 753 -1.49 -14.28 11.56
CA ALA A 753 -1.20 -15.65 11.98
C ALA A 753 0.27 -15.81 12.38
N LEU A 754 0.55 -16.76 13.28
CA LEU A 754 1.91 -17.24 13.48
C LEU A 754 2.32 -18.11 12.27
N PRO A 755 3.53 -17.94 11.71
CA PRO A 755 4.01 -18.81 10.64
C PRO A 755 4.21 -20.26 11.16
N PRO A 756 4.10 -21.25 10.26
CA PRO A 756 4.45 -22.63 10.58
C PRO A 756 5.93 -22.75 10.94
N LEU A 757 6.25 -23.70 11.82
CA LEU A 757 7.63 -24.06 12.12
C LEU A 757 8.17 -25.01 11.03
N PRO A 758 9.46 -24.98 10.71
CA PRO A 758 10.10 -25.98 9.84
C PRO A 758 9.89 -27.40 10.38
N THR A 759 9.61 -28.33 9.48
CA THR A 759 9.40 -29.75 9.78
C THR A 759 10.39 -30.64 9.02
N ASN A 760 10.65 -31.83 9.55
CA ASN A 760 11.38 -32.88 8.84
C ASN A 760 10.45 -33.65 7.88
N ALA A 761 10.99 -34.67 7.20
CA ALA A 761 10.22 -35.51 6.28
C ALA A 761 9.04 -36.26 6.96
N ASP A 762 9.09 -36.49 8.27
CA ASP A 762 8.02 -37.11 9.06
C ASP A 762 6.96 -36.11 9.55
N GLY A 763 7.06 -34.83 9.15
CA GLY A 763 6.18 -33.76 9.63
C GLY A 763 6.44 -33.26 11.06
N LYS A 764 7.50 -33.74 11.73
CA LYS A 764 7.87 -33.29 13.08
C LYS A 764 8.65 -31.97 13.02
N THR A 765 8.33 -31.03 13.90
CA THR A 765 8.98 -29.71 13.95
C THR A 765 10.45 -29.83 14.35
N THR A 766 11.37 -29.29 13.54
CA THR A 766 12.83 -29.41 13.77
C THR A 766 13.39 -28.36 14.73
N ILE A 767 12.57 -27.39 15.14
CA ILE A 767 12.89 -26.37 16.13
C ILE A 767 11.68 -26.18 17.07
N PRO A 768 11.87 -25.76 18.33
CA PRO A 768 10.79 -25.26 19.15
C PRO A 768 10.28 -23.91 18.62
N ARG A 769 9.04 -23.55 18.95
CA ARG A 769 8.62 -22.14 18.89
C ARG A 769 9.41 -21.36 19.96
N PRO A 770 9.90 -20.14 19.69
CA PRO A 770 10.48 -19.32 20.75
C PRO A 770 9.52 -19.14 21.92
N VAL A 771 10.06 -19.14 23.12
CA VAL A 771 9.34 -18.72 24.33
C VAL A 771 9.13 -17.22 24.22
N ALA A 772 7.95 -16.73 24.63
CA ALA A 772 7.66 -15.30 24.68
C ALA A 772 8.69 -14.57 25.56
N VAL A 773 9.29 -13.52 25.00
CA VAL A 773 10.24 -12.62 25.65
C VAL A 773 9.57 -11.25 25.79
N PRO A 774 8.93 -10.96 26.94
CA PRO A 774 8.19 -9.71 27.13
C PRO A 774 9.11 -8.52 26.95
N GLY A 775 8.74 -7.59 26.06
CA GLY A 775 9.46 -6.34 25.91
C GLY A 775 9.38 -5.51 27.18
N ALA A 776 10.51 -4.89 27.53
CA ALA A 776 10.59 -3.90 28.59
C ALA A 776 9.68 -2.70 28.26
N SER A 777 8.44 -2.76 28.75
CA SER A 777 7.64 -1.57 28.99
C SER A 777 8.45 -0.70 29.94
N GLY A 778 8.88 0.48 29.49
CA GLY A 778 9.84 1.30 30.22
C GLY A 778 9.21 1.96 31.44
N ALA A 779 9.10 1.19 32.52
CA ALA A 779 8.75 1.69 33.85
C ALA A 779 9.78 2.73 34.32
N PRO A 780 9.37 3.73 35.13
CA PRO A 780 10.27 4.77 35.61
C PRO A 780 11.17 4.25 36.75
N GLY A 781 12.33 3.70 36.40
CA GLY A 781 13.35 3.27 37.35
C GLY A 781 14.39 2.32 36.75
N ASP A 782 15.65 2.50 37.17
CA ASP A 782 16.74 1.52 37.14
C ASP A 782 17.00 0.79 35.80
N ALA A 783 17.39 1.57 34.78
CA ALA A 783 18.28 1.05 33.75
C ALA A 783 19.60 0.61 34.40
N ALA A 784 19.79 -0.70 34.55
CA ALA A 784 20.87 -1.27 35.35
C ALA A 784 22.26 -0.75 34.97
N ALA A 785 23.00 -0.25 35.96
CA ALA A 785 24.39 0.17 35.80
C ALA A 785 25.29 -1.06 35.54
N GLY A 786 25.44 -1.45 34.27
CA GLY A 786 26.03 -2.75 33.92
C GLY A 786 26.62 -2.90 32.51
N VAL A 787 26.67 -1.86 31.68
CA VAL A 787 27.44 -1.89 30.42
C VAL A 787 28.20 -0.57 30.24
N ALA A 788 29.47 -0.55 30.65
CA ALA A 788 30.39 0.52 30.27
C ALA A 788 30.77 0.33 28.79
N SER A 789 30.23 1.17 27.91
CA SER A 789 30.72 1.26 26.53
C SER A 789 31.94 2.17 26.49
N ASP A 790 33.15 1.60 26.38
CA ASP A 790 34.41 2.34 26.31
C ASP A 790 34.49 3.21 25.04
N ALA A 791 33.97 4.43 25.14
CA ALA A 791 34.22 5.49 24.18
C ALA A 791 35.63 6.06 24.42
N THR A 792 36.65 5.36 23.92
CA THR A 792 38.04 5.84 23.93
C THR A 792 38.19 7.10 23.08
N SER A 793 37.98 8.26 23.70
CA SER A 793 38.21 9.57 23.10
C SER A 793 39.69 9.76 22.78
N ALA A 794 40.06 9.51 21.53
CA ALA A 794 41.39 9.80 21.00
C ALA A 794 41.62 11.33 20.97
N ALA A 795 42.10 11.87 22.09
CA ALA A 795 42.48 13.27 22.20
C ALA A 795 43.79 13.52 21.42
N ILE A 796 43.69 14.16 20.26
CA ILE A 796 44.84 14.73 19.57
C ILE A 796 44.96 16.19 20.00
N GLY A 797 45.97 16.48 20.81
CA GLY A 797 46.26 17.84 21.26
C GLY A 797 46.70 18.74 20.11
N ALA A 798 46.38 20.03 20.20
CA ALA A 798 46.92 21.02 19.28
C ALA A 798 48.46 21.08 19.40
N SER A 799 49.14 21.28 18.28
CA SER A 799 50.56 21.63 18.21
C SER A 799 50.75 22.62 17.06
N ALA A 800 51.64 23.60 17.29
CA ALA A 800 51.63 24.86 16.55
C ALA A 800 52.34 24.79 15.19
N LEU A 801 52.20 25.88 14.42
CA LEU A 801 52.94 26.11 13.18
C LEU A 801 54.45 26.05 13.42
N VAL A 802 55.16 25.33 12.54
CA VAL A 802 56.49 25.75 12.08
C VAL A 802 56.47 25.72 10.55
N VAL A 803 57.18 26.67 9.93
CA VAL A 803 57.17 26.94 8.49
C VAL A 803 58.51 26.52 7.87
N MET A 804 58.50 26.36 6.55
CA MET A 804 59.64 26.55 5.61
C MET A 804 60.40 25.30 5.08
N THR A 805 60.29 25.14 3.76
CA THR A 805 61.35 24.83 2.75
C THR A 805 62.05 23.45 2.64
N ALA A 806 62.09 23.00 1.37
CA ALA A 806 63.27 22.60 0.57
C ALA A 806 63.43 21.13 0.09
N PHE A 807 63.21 20.98 -1.23
CA PHE A 807 64.01 20.23 -2.22
C PHE A 807 64.31 18.72 -2.08
N LEU A 808 63.99 18.02 -3.19
CA LEU A 808 64.63 16.80 -3.73
C LEU A 808 64.42 15.47 -2.94
N LEU A 809 64.26 14.31 -3.58
CA LEU A 809 64.36 13.94 -5.01
C LEU A 809 63.01 13.46 -5.59
#